data_AF-A0A6A6CWR1-F1
#
_entry.id   AF-A0A6A6CWR1-F1
#
_cell.length_a   1.000
_cell.length_b   1.000
_cell.length_c   1.000
_cell.angle_alpha   90.00
_cell.angle_beta   90.00
_cell.angle_gamma   90.00
#
_symmetry.space_group_name_H-M   'P 1'
#
loop_
_entity.id
_entity.type
_entity.pdbx_description
1 polymer ?
#
loop_
_entity_poly.entity_id
_entity_poly.type
_entity_poly.pdbx_seq_one_letter_code
_entity_poly.pdbx_strand_id
1 'polypeptide(L)'
;MASKQFYLLGEDESTALDVDVSKASDVSSLQLLIAGQFAIVEPSGIAFQSNDGPLAEVEDIKKASGAIAITIDGHAVREVPGPKGMPFVGNYFEILPDHLGNNQRLFERYGPIFKTTSLGRTAYQINDAELAAIVFAETDFFTKKINENHPLYPIKDDQAGVFLSDTENPTWSIVHKFLPPAFGPKAVRHYAPIMQACIESALPIFDKLEEDNETWNVYQYMTKLGAETIGKVVLGMDFNHFSEVDAPMHAFVRAIVEVLSLNKKIASKGEFFAHLPFGDPKKLKEIQDWEASEVDKVIQNTKAGGTEDLPLQDAALHATNVIDYLVRAVDSNGEKLPKENLVSAVIVASGAGFATTSTLLSWLIYGLVTYPGMQARLLQELVDNDFNDDTVVTPELIEKLEFQEKYVKEMQRVNNPSYQPGRTAKTDLVLPGGYKLKEGDVVIAAIHHIHQNPKYWDNPAHFDPDRWDTDAVKNRHKAAYCPFAIGPRSCIGFNFALQEVKLFLPKLVWRYHWERVGEAAVQYDPYFQLVRPVNLYPPKSYETRPVVILGGGVLGRRVAACWTAGGWPVHIRDPSEAQRTQALEYVKENIATFTNLTQRNPGECSVFDDLPSALKDAWLVIEAVPEKLEIKEATFADLEKYAPEDCILGTNSSSFKSGELLGRVKDETKKRALNTHYMMPPEALIVELMTSGHTYPDLFPWMVERQKEAGLHPIVAQKESTGFVFNRIWAAIKRETLKVLQEGVSTPAEVDRCHMMDNVGLDTVSNIEEHYVKERGITRAHLDWLNENYVKPGKLGKKTAGKGGLYEVPKPGSQTKLIFLNLGTAEPIDDKVSFDEVLVSCNSFRNNRIQTDWCGKAQNLLTHEYMPDGIDVYGDRIYWTDMGNPKVFEGQIFSAKLDGSDIQTVVPKGKIFTPKQLIIDQQAKKAYFCDREGCRVMRVNLDGSELETLVQTADWEKETPEETEWCVGIAVSQKLGKIFWTQKGPSKGSQGRIFSAGLETPKDPANRSDIKVVMDKLPEPIDLELDEETGVLYWTDRGELPLGNTLNRKTIVGTVPQSEKKLGRQIIAQGFTEAIGLKLDQEMKCIWVADIGGHIWKCNPDRAALKEKVYESEIGAFTGLTFIRV
;
A
#
# COMPACT_ATOMS: atom_id res chain seq x y z
N MET A 1 -48.40 47.29 -1.89
CA MET A 1 -47.53 46.34 -2.61
C MET A 1 -47.10 45.30 -1.60
N ALA A 2 -47.49 44.04 -1.78
CA ALA A 2 -47.21 42.99 -0.80
C ALA A 2 -45.81 42.42 -1.07
N SER A 3 -44.76 43.17 -0.72
CA SER A 3 -43.39 42.62 -0.64
C SER A 3 -43.30 41.74 0.59
N LYS A 4 -42.59 40.61 0.47
CA LYS A 4 -42.25 39.72 1.58
C LYS A 4 -40.77 39.44 1.57
N GLN A 5 -40.18 39.34 2.76
CA GLN A 5 -38.79 38.96 2.92
C GLN A 5 -38.68 37.45 2.95
N PHE A 6 -37.77 36.91 2.14
CA PHE A 6 -37.45 35.50 2.10
C PHE A 6 -35.97 35.29 2.37
N TYR A 7 -35.58 34.20 3.02
CA TYR A 7 -34.19 33.81 3.18
C TYR A 7 -34.05 32.29 3.09
N LEU A 8 -32.84 31.81 2.77
CA LEU A 8 -32.56 30.37 2.74
C LEU A 8 -32.45 29.84 4.18
N LEU A 9 -33.27 28.86 4.57
CA LEU A 9 -33.17 28.25 5.89
C LEU A 9 -31.79 27.60 6.03
N GLY A 10 -31.03 27.95 7.07
CA GLY A 10 -29.62 27.56 7.23
C GLY A 10 -28.64 28.71 7.05
N GLU A 11 -29.09 29.81 6.46
CA GLU A 11 -28.40 31.10 6.45
C GLU A 11 -29.00 32.06 7.48
N ASP A 12 -28.28 33.14 7.77
CA ASP A 12 -28.74 34.16 8.71
C ASP A 12 -29.91 34.96 8.11
N GLU A 13 -30.92 35.29 8.91
CA GLU A 13 -32.12 36.03 8.45
C GLU A 13 -31.76 37.41 7.86
N SER A 14 -30.61 37.99 8.23
CA SER A 14 -30.09 39.22 7.62
C SER A 14 -29.77 39.10 6.13
N THR A 15 -29.68 37.88 5.59
CA THR A 15 -29.53 37.61 4.14
C THR A 15 -30.84 37.72 3.36
N ALA A 16 -31.96 38.01 4.04
CA ALA A 16 -33.26 38.01 3.41
C ALA A 16 -33.39 39.02 2.25
N LEU A 17 -34.06 38.59 1.18
CA LEU A 17 -34.37 39.40 0.01
C LEU A 17 -35.86 39.76 -0.01
N ASP A 18 -36.15 41.02 -0.35
CA ASP A 18 -37.51 41.49 -0.59
C ASP A 18 -38.00 41.02 -1.96
N VAL A 19 -39.07 40.21 -1.97
CA VAL A 19 -39.68 39.65 -3.17
C VAL A 19 -41.13 40.11 -3.27
N ASP A 20 -41.49 40.67 -4.43
CA ASP A 20 -42.86 41.10 -4.73
C ASP A 20 -43.74 39.89 -5.04
N VAL A 21 -44.45 39.39 -4.02
CA VAL A 21 -45.34 38.23 -4.15
C VAL A 21 -46.68 38.56 -4.80
N SER A 22 -46.94 39.82 -5.17
CA SER A 22 -48.17 40.20 -5.87
C SER A 22 -48.27 39.63 -7.28
N LYS A 23 -47.15 39.21 -7.87
CA LYS A 23 -47.04 38.64 -9.21
C LYS A 23 -47.27 37.12 -9.26
N ALA A 24 -47.33 36.45 -8.11
CA ALA A 24 -47.57 35.01 -8.05
C ALA A 24 -49.08 34.71 -7.98
N SER A 25 -49.59 33.95 -8.95
CA SER A 25 -50.98 33.46 -8.99
C SER A 25 -51.18 32.21 -8.13
N ASP A 26 -50.12 31.41 -7.99
CA ASP A 26 -50.10 30.09 -7.35
C ASP A 26 -48.70 29.79 -6.81
N VAL A 27 -48.57 28.69 -6.05
CA VAL A 27 -47.31 28.29 -5.41
C VAL A 27 -46.21 28.07 -6.44
N SER A 28 -46.51 27.43 -7.58
CA SER A 28 -45.53 27.13 -8.62
C SER A 28 -44.95 28.41 -9.24
N SER A 29 -45.78 29.41 -9.52
CA SER A 29 -45.34 30.72 -10.01
C SER A 29 -44.48 31.47 -8.98
N LEU A 30 -44.76 31.30 -7.68
CA LEU A 30 -43.93 31.84 -6.61
C LEU A 30 -42.60 31.10 -6.48
N GLN A 31 -42.60 29.76 -6.56
CA GLN A 31 -41.39 28.95 -6.55
C GLN A 31 -40.43 29.36 -7.68
N LEU A 32 -40.95 29.59 -8.90
CA LEU A 32 -40.15 30.09 -10.03
C LEU A 32 -39.55 31.47 -9.76
N LEU A 33 -40.34 32.39 -9.19
CA LEU A 33 -39.88 33.74 -8.84
C LEU A 33 -38.75 33.68 -7.80
N ILE A 34 -38.92 32.86 -6.76
CA ILE A 34 -37.95 32.67 -5.68
C ILE A 34 -36.69 32.01 -6.22
N ALA A 35 -36.81 30.96 -7.03
CA ALA A 35 -35.68 30.27 -7.64
C ALA A 35 -34.77 31.22 -8.43
N GLY A 36 -35.36 32.16 -9.19
CA GLY A 36 -34.61 33.17 -9.93
C GLY A 36 -33.88 34.21 -9.07
N GLN A 37 -34.37 34.50 -7.85
CA GLN A 37 -33.72 35.45 -6.94
C GLN A 37 -32.61 34.79 -6.11
N PHE A 38 -32.75 33.51 -5.78
CA PHE A 38 -31.83 32.76 -4.92
C PHE A 38 -30.94 31.76 -5.68
N ALA A 39 -30.97 31.76 -7.01
CA ALA A 39 -30.21 30.83 -7.87
C ALA A 39 -30.44 29.35 -7.49
N ILE A 40 -31.70 28.99 -7.21
CA ILE A 40 -32.10 27.61 -6.90
C ILE A 40 -32.37 26.89 -8.22
N VAL A 41 -31.69 25.76 -8.44
CA VAL A 41 -31.68 25.11 -9.75
C VAL A 41 -33.00 24.41 -10.07
N GLU A 42 -33.64 23.79 -9.08
CA GLU A 42 -34.92 23.11 -9.24
C GLU A 42 -36.02 23.81 -8.40
N PRO A 43 -36.88 24.62 -9.02
CA PRO A 43 -37.91 25.38 -8.31
C PRO A 43 -38.94 24.51 -7.59
N SER A 44 -39.25 23.33 -8.13
CA SER A 44 -40.32 22.48 -7.58
C SER A 44 -40.03 21.95 -6.17
N GLY A 45 -38.76 21.90 -5.78
CA GLY A 45 -38.31 21.52 -4.43
C GLY A 45 -38.46 22.60 -3.36
N ILE A 46 -38.84 23.83 -3.73
CA ILE A 46 -38.94 24.97 -2.80
C ILE A 46 -40.17 24.83 -1.90
N ALA A 47 -39.98 24.87 -0.59
CA ALA A 47 -41.07 24.99 0.38
C ALA A 47 -40.83 26.15 1.36
N PHE A 48 -41.92 26.72 1.86
CA PHE A 48 -41.91 27.96 2.65
C PHE A 48 -42.29 27.69 4.11
N GLN A 49 -41.60 28.34 5.04
CA GLN A 49 -41.86 28.20 6.49
C GLN A 49 -41.81 29.56 7.18
N SER A 50 -42.74 29.82 8.09
CA SER A 50 -42.67 30.90 9.07
C SER A 50 -42.36 30.35 10.47
N ASN A 51 -42.21 31.25 11.44
CA ASN A 51 -42.13 30.89 12.86
C ASN A 51 -43.36 30.12 13.36
N ASP A 52 -44.51 30.26 12.69
CA ASP A 52 -45.77 29.62 13.05
C ASP A 52 -45.98 28.26 12.36
N GLY A 53 -45.10 27.86 11.44
CA GLY A 53 -45.16 26.57 10.75
C GLY A 53 -44.99 26.65 9.21
N PRO A 54 -45.18 25.53 8.51
CA PRO A 54 -45.08 25.47 7.05
C PRO A 54 -46.22 26.24 6.37
N LEU A 55 -45.90 26.91 5.26
CA LEU A 55 -46.83 27.71 4.46
C LEU A 55 -47.04 27.04 3.09
N ALA A 56 -48.23 26.48 2.89
CA ALA A 56 -48.55 25.73 1.67
C ALA A 56 -49.26 26.57 0.59
N GLU A 57 -49.96 27.63 0.97
CA GLU A 57 -50.75 28.46 0.05
C GLU A 57 -50.17 29.87 -0.08
N VAL A 58 -50.26 30.47 -1.28
CA VAL A 58 -49.77 31.83 -1.54
C VAL A 58 -50.44 32.88 -0.65
N GLU A 59 -51.72 32.67 -0.31
CA GLU A 59 -52.45 33.58 0.58
C GLU A 59 -51.92 33.54 2.03
N ASP A 60 -51.42 32.40 2.48
CA ASP A 60 -50.82 32.27 3.82
C ASP A 60 -49.44 32.93 3.85
N ILE A 61 -48.66 32.79 2.76
CA ILE A 61 -47.39 33.50 2.55
C ILE A 61 -47.60 35.02 2.56
N LYS A 62 -48.66 35.52 1.91
CA LYS A 62 -49.01 36.95 1.93
C LYS A 62 -49.41 37.43 3.33
N LYS A 63 -50.00 36.57 4.17
CA LYS A 63 -50.44 36.91 5.54
C LYS A 63 -49.35 36.71 6.60
N ALA A 64 -48.35 35.87 6.34
CA ALA A 64 -47.28 35.56 7.28
C ALA A 64 -46.57 36.83 7.78
N SER A 65 -46.32 36.90 9.10
CA SER A 65 -45.55 37.98 9.73
C SER A 65 -44.07 37.60 9.87
N GLY A 66 -43.18 38.54 9.54
CA GLY A 66 -41.73 38.32 9.58
C GLY A 66 -41.15 37.77 8.26
N ALA A 67 -39.87 37.46 8.26
CA ALA A 67 -39.20 36.84 7.11
C ALA A 67 -39.59 35.35 6.98
N ILE A 68 -39.66 34.88 5.74
CA ILE A 68 -40.09 33.53 5.39
C ILE A 68 -38.88 32.70 5.03
N ALA A 69 -38.67 31.59 5.73
CA ALA A 69 -37.59 30.67 5.46
C ALA A 69 -37.91 29.78 4.26
N ILE A 70 -36.92 29.56 3.40
CA ILE A 70 -36.99 28.68 2.24
C ILE A 70 -36.24 27.38 2.55
N THR A 71 -36.92 26.25 2.35
CA THR A 71 -36.31 24.92 2.37
C THR A 71 -36.29 24.34 0.96
N ILE A 72 -35.31 23.47 0.69
CA ILE A 72 -35.16 22.77 -0.60
C ILE A 72 -35.30 21.27 -0.35
N ASP A 73 -36.32 20.65 -0.94
CA ASP A 73 -36.69 19.25 -0.72
C ASP A 73 -36.83 18.90 0.77
N GLY A 74 -37.39 19.83 1.54
CA GLY A 74 -37.57 19.69 2.99
C GLY A 74 -36.30 19.87 3.83
N HIS A 75 -35.18 20.27 3.23
CA HIS A 75 -33.91 20.49 3.92
C HIS A 75 -33.55 21.97 4.04
N ALA A 76 -32.83 22.30 5.11
CA ALA A 76 -32.09 23.56 5.20
C ALA A 76 -30.94 23.56 4.18
N VAL A 77 -30.68 24.72 3.58
CA VAL A 77 -29.53 24.96 2.71
C VAL A 77 -28.24 24.84 3.52
N ARG A 78 -27.28 24.09 2.98
CA ARG A 78 -26.03 23.75 3.66
C ARG A 78 -24.88 23.57 2.68
N GLU A 79 -23.67 23.71 3.19
CA GLU A 79 -22.45 23.33 2.47
C GLU A 79 -22.45 21.82 2.16
N VAL A 80 -21.87 21.44 1.02
CA VAL A 80 -21.72 20.03 0.67
C VAL A 80 -20.84 19.32 1.71
N PRO A 81 -21.29 18.18 2.28
CA PRO A 81 -20.53 17.45 3.28
C PRO A 81 -19.29 16.78 2.68
N GLY A 82 -18.31 16.44 3.51
CA GLY A 82 -17.12 15.72 3.07
C GLY A 82 -16.17 15.35 4.21
N PRO A 83 -15.19 14.47 3.96
CA PRO A 83 -14.19 14.10 4.95
C PRO A 83 -13.29 15.29 5.31
N LYS A 84 -12.94 15.42 6.59
CA LYS A 84 -11.96 16.42 7.03
C LYS A 84 -10.59 16.07 6.45
N GLY A 85 -10.00 17.01 5.70
CA GLY A 85 -8.68 16.83 5.10
C GLY A 85 -7.55 16.98 6.12
N MET A 86 -6.44 16.29 5.88
CA MET A 86 -5.19 16.49 6.60
C MET A 86 -4.52 17.83 6.17
N PRO A 87 -3.71 18.48 7.03
CA PRO A 87 -2.95 19.65 6.64
C PRO A 87 -2.10 19.39 5.37
N PHE A 88 -2.09 20.37 4.46
CA PHE A 88 -1.34 20.38 3.17
C PHE A 88 -1.75 19.34 2.12
N VAL A 89 -2.04 18.10 2.50
CA VAL A 89 -2.40 17.01 1.55
C VAL A 89 -3.91 16.84 1.35
N GLY A 90 -4.71 17.35 2.29
CA GLY A 90 -6.16 17.26 2.24
C GLY A 90 -6.66 15.81 2.33
N ASN A 91 -7.49 15.39 1.38
CA ASN A 91 -8.09 14.06 1.29
C ASN A 91 -7.31 13.11 0.36
N TYR A 92 -6.06 13.44 -0.01
CA TYR A 92 -5.29 12.64 -0.97
C TYR A 92 -5.24 11.14 -0.61
N PHE A 93 -4.90 10.81 0.64
CA PHE A 93 -4.83 9.42 1.14
C PHE A 93 -6.20 8.82 1.47
N GLU A 94 -7.25 9.64 1.53
CA GLU A 94 -8.64 9.17 1.67
C GLU A 94 -9.17 8.64 0.33
N ILE A 95 -8.62 9.13 -0.79
CA ILE A 95 -9.07 8.82 -2.15
C ILE A 95 -8.13 7.84 -2.84
N LEU A 96 -6.81 8.09 -2.83
CA LEU A 96 -5.83 7.26 -3.52
C LEU A 96 -5.22 6.22 -2.58
N PRO A 97 -4.84 5.02 -3.09
CA PRO A 97 -4.80 4.68 -4.52
C PRO A 97 -6.16 4.22 -5.09
N ASP A 98 -7.06 3.64 -4.30
CA ASP A 98 -8.32 3.08 -4.80
C ASP A 98 -9.44 4.13 -4.88
N HIS A 99 -9.36 5.03 -5.86
CA HIS A 99 -10.33 6.13 -5.97
C HIS A 99 -11.76 5.67 -6.26
N LEU A 100 -11.98 4.50 -6.90
CA LEU A 100 -13.32 3.96 -7.09
C LEU A 100 -13.89 3.45 -5.76
N GLY A 101 -13.20 2.52 -5.08
CA GLY A 101 -13.68 1.95 -3.81
C GLY A 101 -13.82 3.00 -2.71
N ASN A 102 -12.86 3.94 -2.63
CA ASN A 102 -12.92 5.00 -1.63
C ASN A 102 -14.04 6.02 -1.92
N ASN A 103 -14.30 6.36 -3.18
CA ASN A 103 -15.45 7.21 -3.52
C ASN A 103 -16.77 6.53 -3.19
N GLN A 104 -16.89 5.21 -3.43
CA GLN A 104 -18.08 4.44 -3.06
C GLN A 104 -18.35 4.53 -1.55
N ARG A 105 -17.33 4.30 -0.72
CA ARG A 105 -17.41 4.47 0.75
C ARG A 105 -17.85 5.88 1.15
N LEU A 106 -17.38 6.91 0.44
CA LEU A 106 -17.75 8.30 0.72
C LEU A 106 -19.20 8.60 0.32
N PHE A 107 -19.70 8.06 -0.80
CA PHE A 107 -21.11 8.17 -1.16
C PHE A 107 -22.01 7.48 -0.13
N GLU A 108 -21.64 6.29 0.34
CA GLU A 108 -22.38 5.58 1.40
C GLU A 108 -22.44 6.38 2.71
N ARG A 109 -21.40 7.15 3.01
CA ARG A 109 -21.31 7.95 4.23
C ARG A 109 -22.00 9.31 4.14
N TYR A 110 -21.85 10.00 3.02
CA TYR A 110 -22.23 11.42 2.87
C TYR A 110 -23.48 11.63 1.99
N GLY A 111 -23.96 10.59 1.32
CA GLY A 111 -25.14 10.64 0.47
C GLY A 111 -24.80 10.97 -1.00
N PRO A 112 -25.74 11.58 -1.75
CA PRO A 112 -25.67 11.68 -3.21
C PRO A 112 -24.59 12.62 -3.76
N ILE A 113 -24.02 13.46 -2.90
CA ILE A 113 -22.97 14.42 -3.22
C ILE A 113 -22.00 14.57 -2.04
N PHE A 114 -20.70 14.62 -2.33
CA PHE A 114 -19.69 14.95 -1.33
C PHE A 114 -18.56 15.80 -1.91
N LYS A 115 -17.86 16.52 -1.03
CA LYS A 115 -16.73 17.39 -1.34
C LYS A 115 -15.42 16.75 -0.89
N THR A 116 -14.38 16.87 -1.72
CA THR A 116 -13.00 16.55 -1.32
C THR A 116 -12.04 17.64 -1.78
N THR A 117 -10.95 17.80 -1.02
CA THR A 117 -9.83 18.66 -1.39
C THR A 117 -8.55 17.85 -1.34
N SER A 118 -7.89 17.62 -2.47
CA SER A 118 -6.65 16.83 -2.56
C SER A 118 -5.52 17.70 -3.12
N LEU A 119 -4.46 17.88 -2.33
CA LEU A 119 -3.29 18.71 -2.69
C LEU A 119 -3.67 20.10 -3.25
N GLY A 120 -4.61 20.76 -2.58
CA GLY A 120 -5.09 22.10 -2.95
C GLY A 120 -6.21 22.13 -3.99
N ARG A 121 -6.51 21.00 -4.66
CA ARG A 121 -7.61 20.93 -5.66
C ARG A 121 -8.89 20.44 -5.03
N THR A 122 -9.97 21.18 -5.22
CA THR A 122 -11.29 20.85 -4.66
C THR A 122 -12.23 20.36 -5.76
N ALA A 123 -12.89 19.24 -5.53
CA ALA A 123 -13.91 18.71 -6.43
C ALA A 123 -15.10 18.13 -5.64
N TYR A 124 -16.26 18.22 -6.25
CA TYR A 124 -17.53 17.69 -5.74
C TYR A 124 -17.91 16.47 -6.56
N GLN A 125 -18.16 15.34 -5.93
CA GLN A 125 -18.53 14.09 -6.60
C GLN A 125 -20.03 13.85 -6.43
N ILE A 126 -20.73 13.47 -7.51
CA ILE A 126 -22.15 13.10 -7.46
C ILE A 126 -22.38 11.68 -8.00
N ASN A 127 -23.28 10.93 -7.37
CA ASN A 127 -23.74 9.61 -7.85
C ASN A 127 -25.26 9.54 -8.10
N ASP A 128 -25.96 10.68 -8.06
CA ASP A 128 -27.40 10.78 -8.31
C ASP A 128 -27.69 11.22 -9.76
N ALA A 129 -28.67 10.57 -10.40
CA ALA A 129 -28.97 10.79 -11.81
C ALA A 129 -29.68 12.12 -12.07
N GLU A 130 -30.44 12.65 -11.11
CA GLU A 130 -31.12 13.94 -11.22
C GLU A 130 -30.08 15.07 -11.18
N LEU A 131 -29.17 15.01 -10.21
CA LEU A 131 -28.02 15.94 -10.14
C LEU A 131 -27.16 15.86 -11.40
N ALA A 132 -26.90 14.64 -11.91
CA ALA A 132 -26.10 14.48 -13.13
C ALA A 132 -26.79 15.11 -14.36
N ALA A 133 -28.11 15.00 -14.48
CA ALA A 133 -28.84 15.64 -15.58
C ALA A 133 -28.78 17.17 -15.51
N ILE A 134 -28.91 17.75 -14.31
CA ILE A 134 -28.73 19.19 -14.08
C ILE A 134 -27.33 19.64 -14.52
N VAL A 135 -26.30 18.95 -14.03
CA VAL A 135 -24.90 19.30 -14.27
C VAL A 135 -24.56 19.20 -15.76
N PHE A 136 -25.01 18.15 -16.45
CA PHE A 136 -24.74 17.95 -17.86
C PHE A 136 -25.57 18.81 -18.82
N ALA A 137 -26.67 19.41 -18.36
CA ALA A 137 -27.52 20.25 -19.20
C ALA A 137 -26.82 21.53 -19.70
N GLU A 138 -25.80 22.00 -18.98
CA GLU A 138 -25.07 23.25 -19.26
C GLU A 138 -25.99 24.46 -19.49
N THR A 139 -26.87 24.71 -18.52
CA THR A 139 -27.74 25.88 -18.48
C THR A 139 -26.99 27.13 -17.97
N ASP A 140 -27.71 28.15 -17.50
CA ASP A 140 -27.10 29.31 -16.85
C ASP A 140 -26.33 28.96 -15.56
N PHE A 141 -26.51 27.75 -15.03
CA PHE A 141 -25.90 27.29 -13.79
C PHE A 141 -24.57 26.54 -13.97
N PHE A 142 -24.39 25.82 -15.07
CA PHE A 142 -23.21 24.97 -15.29
C PHE A 142 -22.64 25.15 -16.69
N THR A 143 -21.32 25.00 -16.82
CA THR A 143 -20.62 24.98 -18.10
C THR A 143 -19.45 23.99 -18.00
N LYS A 144 -18.93 23.50 -19.13
CA LYS A 144 -17.60 22.88 -19.10
C LYS A 144 -16.53 23.98 -19.16
N LYS A 145 -15.94 24.28 -18.00
CA LYS A 145 -14.77 25.16 -17.86
C LYS A 145 -13.64 24.39 -17.16
N ILE A 146 -12.52 24.20 -17.84
CA ILE A 146 -11.37 23.45 -17.35
C ILE A 146 -10.49 24.43 -16.54
N ASN A 147 -10.89 24.70 -15.30
CA ASN A 147 -10.07 25.45 -14.34
C ASN A 147 -9.07 24.53 -13.61
N GLU A 148 -8.26 25.07 -12.70
CA GLU A 148 -7.20 24.38 -11.96
C GLU A 148 -7.68 23.19 -11.12
N ASN A 149 -8.97 23.16 -10.76
CA ASN A 149 -9.61 22.06 -10.04
C ASN A 149 -10.08 20.93 -10.96
N HIS A 150 -10.20 21.18 -12.27
CA HIS A 150 -10.71 20.22 -13.23
C HIS A 150 -9.68 19.11 -13.56
N PRO A 151 -10.08 17.83 -13.66
CA PRO A 151 -9.14 16.72 -13.91
C PRO A 151 -8.32 16.81 -15.20
N LEU A 152 -8.83 17.53 -16.21
CA LEU A 152 -8.17 17.72 -17.51
C LEU A 152 -7.27 18.97 -17.59
N TYR A 153 -7.12 19.73 -16.50
CA TYR A 153 -6.36 20.99 -16.51
C TYR A 153 -4.94 20.88 -17.09
N PRO A 154 -4.12 19.86 -16.75
CA PRO A 154 -2.74 19.79 -17.25
C PRO A 154 -2.61 19.55 -18.77
N ILE A 155 -3.67 19.06 -19.41
CA ILE A 155 -3.72 18.82 -20.86
C ILE A 155 -4.77 19.70 -21.55
N LYS A 156 -5.16 20.81 -20.93
CA LYS A 156 -6.07 21.78 -21.55
C LYS A 156 -5.47 22.27 -22.87
N ASP A 157 -6.28 22.22 -23.92
CA ASP A 157 -5.95 22.75 -25.24
C ASP A 157 -7.18 23.46 -25.81
N ASP A 158 -7.15 24.79 -25.76
CA ASP A 158 -8.21 25.65 -26.27
C ASP A 158 -8.35 25.55 -27.80
N GLN A 159 -7.28 25.21 -28.53
CA GLN A 159 -7.32 25.07 -29.99
C GLN A 159 -8.02 23.80 -30.43
N ALA A 160 -8.10 22.78 -29.57
CA ALA A 160 -8.81 21.55 -29.87
C ALA A 160 -10.31 21.77 -30.04
N GLY A 161 -10.89 22.80 -29.41
CA GLY A 161 -12.31 23.15 -29.51
C GLY A 161 -13.30 22.03 -29.13
N VAL A 162 -12.87 20.89 -28.59
CA VAL A 162 -13.74 19.79 -28.18
C VAL A 162 -13.35 19.29 -26.79
N PHE A 163 -12.94 18.03 -26.63
CA PHE A 163 -12.73 17.37 -25.35
C PHE A 163 -11.81 18.14 -24.38
N LEU A 164 -10.81 18.88 -24.89
CA LEU A 164 -9.79 19.58 -24.10
C LEU A 164 -9.99 21.11 -24.00
N SER A 165 -11.11 21.66 -24.48
CA SER A 165 -11.42 23.09 -24.44
C SER A 165 -12.56 23.43 -23.48
N ASP A 166 -12.73 24.72 -23.20
CA ASP A 166 -13.92 25.23 -22.51
C ASP A 166 -15.12 25.34 -23.47
N THR A 167 -16.36 25.24 -22.96
CA THR A 167 -17.59 25.46 -23.76
C THR A 167 -17.70 26.92 -24.20
N GLU A 168 -17.32 27.86 -23.34
CA GLU A 168 -17.42 29.31 -23.61
C GLU A 168 -16.32 29.82 -24.56
N ASN A 169 -15.34 28.98 -24.89
CA ASN A 169 -14.31 29.33 -25.86
C ASN A 169 -14.93 29.38 -27.27
N PRO A 170 -14.76 30.46 -28.06
CA PRO A 170 -15.29 30.56 -29.42
C PRO A 170 -14.90 29.39 -30.33
N THR A 171 -13.70 28.82 -30.10
CA THR A 171 -13.17 27.66 -30.82
C THR A 171 -14.07 26.44 -30.67
N TRP A 172 -14.79 26.29 -29.54
CA TRP A 172 -15.71 25.17 -29.36
C TRP A 172 -16.82 25.16 -30.39
N SER A 173 -17.49 26.30 -30.58
CA SER A 173 -18.56 26.42 -31.58
C SER A 173 -18.05 26.12 -33.00
N ILE A 174 -16.84 26.58 -33.31
CA ILE A 174 -16.20 26.35 -34.62
C ILE A 174 -15.89 24.86 -34.80
N VAL A 175 -15.10 24.24 -33.93
CA VAL A 175 -14.70 22.83 -34.11
C VAL A 175 -15.91 21.89 -33.98
N HIS A 176 -16.83 22.16 -33.04
CA HIS A 176 -18.03 21.34 -32.82
C HIS A 176 -19.04 21.42 -33.97
N LYS A 177 -18.89 22.36 -34.89
CA LYS A 177 -19.66 22.38 -36.15
C LYS A 177 -19.06 21.45 -37.19
N PHE A 178 -17.73 21.39 -37.30
CA PHE A 178 -17.04 20.59 -38.32
C PHE A 178 -16.82 19.14 -37.90
N LEU A 179 -16.55 18.84 -36.63
CA LEU A 179 -16.12 17.50 -36.23
C LEU A 179 -17.27 16.45 -36.16
N PRO A 180 -18.45 16.75 -35.56
CA PRO A 180 -19.52 15.75 -35.42
C PRO A 180 -20.06 15.14 -36.73
N PRO A 181 -20.19 15.87 -37.86
CA PRO A 181 -20.60 15.26 -39.13
C PRO A 181 -19.71 14.09 -39.57
N ALA A 182 -18.40 14.14 -39.28
CA ALA A 182 -17.46 13.05 -39.58
C ALA A 182 -17.74 11.77 -38.77
N PHE A 183 -18.42 11.90 -37.63
CA PHE A 183 -18.77 10.79 -36.73
C PHE A 183 -20.29 10.56 -36.66
N GLY A 184 -21.05 11.19 -37.56
CA GLY A 184 -22.49 10.99 -37.67
C GLY A 184 -22.84 9.59 -38.18
N PRO A 185 -24.09 9.11 -37.98
CA PRO A 185 -24.47 7.73 -38.32
C PRO A 185 -24.16 7.32 -39.76
N LYS A 186 -24.38 8.21 -40.74
CA LYS A 186 -24.09 7.91 -42.15
C LYS A 186 -22.59 7.81 -42.44
N ALA A 187 -21.77 8.69 -41.86
CA ALA A 187 -20.31 8.66 -42.02
C ALA A 187 -19.70 7.42 -41.35
N VAL A 188 -20.19 7.06 -40.17
CA VAL A 188 -19.76 5.83 -39.48
C VAL A 188 -20.09 4.57 -40.31
N ARG A 189 -21.27 4.51 -40.93
CA ARG A 189 -21.62 3.42 -41.86
C ARG A 189 -20.69 3.38 -43.08
N HIS A 190 -20.28 4.54 -43.60
CA HIS A 190 -19.30 4.64 -44.69
C HIS A 190 -17.92 4.10 -44.30
N TYR A 191 -17.50 4.27 -43.04
CA TYR A 191 -16.23 3.73 -42.53
C TYR A 191 -16.28 2.26 -42.08
N ALA A 192 -17.46 1.66 -41.95
CA ALA A 192 -17.61 0.27 -41.47
C ALA A 192 -16.78 -0.77 -42.25
N PRO A 193 -16.61 -0.69 -43.59
CA PRO A 193 -15.71 -1.60 -44.31
C PRO A 193 -14.25 -1.51 -43.88
N ILE A 194 -13.77 -0.33 -43.46
CA ILE A 194 -12.41 -0.15 -42.94
C ILE A 194 -12.29 -0.86 -41.58
N MET A 195 -13.27 -0.69 -40.70
CA MET A 195 -13.33 -1.39 -39.41
C MET A 195 -13.31 -2.91 -39.61
N GLN A 196 -14.14 -3.42 -40.53
CA GLN A 196 -14.18 -4.83 -40.91
C GLN A 196 -12.80 -5.34 -41.35
N ALA A 197 -12.12 -4.61 -42.24
CA ALA A 197 -10.78 -4.98 -42.68
C ALA A 197 -9.76 -4.99 -41.53
N CYS A 198 -9.88 -4.10 -40.54
CA CYS A 198 -9.00 -4.08 -39.38
C CYS A 198 -9.14 -5.35 -38.53
N ILE A 199 -10.37 -5.74 -38.16
CA ILE A 199 -10.57 -6.97 -37.38
C ILE A 199 -10.13 -8.20 -38.17
N GLU A 200 -10.43 -8.27 -39.46
CA GLU A 200 -10.01 -9.37 -40.33
C GLU A 200 -8.49 -9.47 -40.44
N SER A 201 -7.77 -8.33 -40.44
CA SER A 201 -6.30 -8.34 -40.42
C SER A 201 -5.72 -8.82 -39.08
N ALA A 202 -6.48 -8.73 -37.98
CA ALA A 202 -6.07 -9.22 -36.67
C ALA A 202 -6.30 -10.74 -36.51
N LEU A 203 -7.29 -11.33 -37.21
CA LEU A 203 -7.63 -12.74 -37.05
C LEU A 203 -6.45 -13.69 -37.32
N PRO A 204 -5.65 -13.54 -38.39
CA PRO A 204 -4.48 -14.42 -38.59
C PRO A 204 -3.47 -14.38 -37.45
N ILE A 205 -3.34 -13.24 -36.76
CA ILE A 205 -2.47 -13.11 -35.58
C ILE A 205 -3.06 -13.84 -34.39
N PHE A 206 -4.37 -13.73 -34.16
CA PHE A 206 -5.07 -14.45 -33.12
C PHE A 206 -5.11 -15.96 -33.38
N ASP A 207 -5.28 -16.40 -34.62
CA ASP A 207 -5.16 -17.80 -35.05
C ASP A 207 -3.77 -18.33 -34.74
N LYS A 208 -2.73 -17.55 -35.07
CA LYS A 208 -1.34 -17.96 -34.78
C LYS A 208 -1.09 -18.09 -33.27
N LEU A 209 -1.59 -17.15 -32.48
CA LEU A 209 -1.53 -17.22 -31.02
C LEU A 209 -2.27 -18.46 -30.48
N GLU A 210 -3.43 -18.80 -31.03
CA GLU A 210 -4.17 -20.02 -30.65
C GLU A 210 -3.40 -21.30 -31.04
N GLU A 211 -2.89 -21.37 -32.28
CA GLU A 211 -2.08 -22.50 -32.78
C GLU A 211 -0.85 -22.76 -31.90
N ASP A 212 -0.22 -21.69 -31.41
CA ASP A 212 0.94 -21.74 -30.53
C ASP A 212 0.56 -21.91 -29.03
N ASN A 213 -0.73 -22.03 -28.73
CA ASN A 213 -1.29 -22.09 -27.38
C ASN A 213 -0.79 -20.93 -26.50
N GLU A 214 -0.81 -19.73 -27.07
CA GLU A 214 -0.38 -18.46 -26.48
C GLU A 214 -1.48 -17.79 -25.67
N THR A 215 -1.19 -17.50 -24.40
CA THR A 215 -2.04 -16.71 -23.52
C THR A 215 -1.49 -15.29 -23.50
N TRP A 216 -2.35 -14.29 -23.68
CA TRP A 216 -1.92 -12.92 -23.87
C TRP A 216 -2.79 -11.92 -23.12
N ASN A 217 -2.24 -10.72 -22.90
CA ASN A 217 -2.99 -9.64 -22.28
C ASN A 217 -3.99 -9.03 -23.25
N VAL A 218 -5.27 -9.15 -22.92
CA VAL A 218 -6.34 -8.66 -23.80
C VAL A 218 -6.21 -7.18 -24.14
N TYR A 219 -5.81 -6.36 -23.18
CA TYR A 219 -5.72 -4.91 -23.34
C TYR A 219 -4.69 -4.51 -24.38
N GLN A 220 -3.58 -5.24 -24.49
CA GLN A 220 -2.53 -4.96 -25.48
C GLN A 220 -3.07 -5.07 -26.91
N TYR A 221 -3.73 -6.17 -27.22
CA TYR A 221 -4.24 -6.42 -28.58
C TYR A 221 -5.52 -5.65 -28.87
N MET A 222 -6.38 -5.42 -27.87
CA MET A 222 -7.52 -4.52 -28.06
C MET A 222 -7.06 -3.07 -28.28
N THR A 223 -5.98 -2.64 -27.63
CA THR A 223 -5.33 -1.34 -27.91
C THR A 223 -4.80 -1.29 -29.34
N LYS A 224 -4.09 -2.33 -29.78
CA LYS A 224 -3.64 -2.45 -31.18
C LYS A 224 -4.81 -2.35 -32.16
N LEU A 225 -5.90 -3.07 -31.91
CA LEU A 225 -7.08 -3.14 -32.78
C LEU A 225 -7.82 -1.80 -32.88
N GLY A 226 -8.15 -1.17 -31.75
CA GLY A 226 -8.79 0.14 -31.75
C GLY A 226 -7.87 1.21 -32.37
N ALA A 227 -6.56 1.13 -32.11
CA ALA A 227 -5.61 2.09 -32.65
C ALA A 227 -5.37 1.91 -34.15
N GLU A 228 -5.35 0.69 -34.67
CA GLU A 228 -5.26 0.40 -36.10
C GLU A 228 -6.45 1.01 -36.86
N THR A 229 -7.65 0.81 -36.33
CA THR A 229 -8.89 1.35 -36.90
C THR A 229 -8.91 2.87 -36.89
N ILE A 230 -8.50 3.49 -35.78
CA ILE A 230 -8.37 4.95 -35.70
C ILE A 230 -7.25 5.47 -36.61
N GLY A 231 -6.13 4.77 -36.72
CA GLY A 231 -5.06 5.11 -37.65
C GLY A 231 -5.60 5.22 -39.08
N LYS A 232 -6.38 4.22 -39.52
CA LYS A 232 -6.95 4.22 -40.88
C LYS A 232 -8.07 5.24 -41.05
N VAL A 233 -9.04 5.27 -40.13
CA VAL A 233 -10.25 6.11 -40.30
C VAL A 233 -9.97 7.58 -40.00
N VAL A 234 -9.14 7.90 -39.01
CA VAL A 234 -8.87 9.30 -38.65
C VAL A 234 -7.68 9.84 -39.43
N LEU A 235 -6.55 9.13 -39.40
CA LEU A 235 -5.28 9.62 -39.95
C LEU A 235 -5.02 9.19 -41.40
N GLY A 236 -5.75 8.21 -41.91
CA GLY A 236 -5.44 7.60 -43.22
C GLY A 236 -4.14 6.80 -43.20
N MET A 237 -3.71 6.31 -42.04
CA MET A 237 -2.46 5.58 -41.84
C MET A 237 -2.72 4.12 -41.45
N ASP A 238 -1.99 3.20 -42.09
CA ASP A 238 -1.90 1.81 -41.62
C ASP A 238 -0.77 1.72 -40.59
N PHE A 239 -1.10 1.35 -39.35
CA PHE A 239 -0.11 1.23 -38.28
C PHE A 239 0.61 -0.12 -38.29
N ASN A 240 0.14 -1.07 -39.10
CA ASN A 240 0.67 -2.41 -39.25
C ASN A 240 0.76 -3.16 -37.90
N HIS A 241 -0.17 -2.92 -36.98
CA HIS A 241 -0.15 -3.54 -35.65
C HIS A 241 -0.36 -5.06 -35.65
N PHE A 242 -0.81 -5.62 -36.79
CA PHE A 242 -1.09 -7.04 -36.99
C PHE A 242 -0.30 -7.63 -38.17
N SER A 243 0.84 -7.05 -38.54
CA SER A 243 1.72 -7.63 -39.57
C SER A 243 2.43 -8.90 -39.10
N GLU A 244 2.65 -9.02 -37.80
CA GLU A 244 3.24 -10.16 -37.09
C GLU A 244 2.79 -10.14 -35.62
N VAL A 245 2.94 -11.25 -34.90
CA VAL A 245 2.52 -11.38 -33.50
C VAL A 245 3.13 -10.27 -32.63
N ASP A 246 4.43 -10.07 -32.75
CA ASP A 246 5.20 -9.11 -31.95
C ASP A 246 5.29 -7.71 -32.58
N ALA A 247 4.43 -7.39 -33.55
CA ALA A 247 4.45 -6.08 -34.21
C ALA A 247 4.41 -4.97 -33.15
N PRO A 248 5.36 -4.03 -33.15
CA PRO A 248 5.45 -3.02 -32.11
C PRO A 248 4.29 -2.03 -32.23
N MET A 249 3.85 -1.49 -31.09
CA MET A 249 2.86 -0.41 -31.09
C MET A 249 3.43 0.84 -31.76
N HIS A 250 2.68 1.41 -32.70
CA HIS A 250 3.07 2.60 -33.44
C HIS A 250 3.41 3.76 -32.49
N ALA A 251 4.44 4.55 -32.84
CA ALA A 251 4.97 5.60 -31.96
C ALA A 251 3.90 6.63 -31.55
N PHE A 252 2.99 6.97 -32.48
CA PHE A 252 1.89 7.91 -32.21
C PHE A 252 0.93 7.40 -31.13
N VAL A 253 0.64 6.09 -31.13
CA VAL A 253 -0.26 5.46 -30.17
C VAL A 253 0.39 5.40 -28.79
N ARG A 254 1.69 5.07 -28.74
CA ARG A 254 2.48 5.10 -27.50
C ARG A 254 2.54 6.50 -26.89
N ALA A 255 2.73 7.53 -27.70
CA ALA A 255 2.73 8.92 -27.25
C ALA A 255 1.41 9.30 -26.57
N ILE A 256 0.27 8.98 -27.19
CA ILE A 256 -1.05 9.30 -26.63
C ILE A 256 -1.28 8.58 -25.29
N VAL A 257 -0.96 7.29 -25.21
CA VAL A 257 -1.08 6.51 -23.95
C VAL A 257 -0.19 7.13 -22.87
N GLU A 258 0.99 7.61 -23.23
CA GLU A 258 1.91 8.28 -22.32
C GLU A 258 1.40 9.65 -21.87
N VAL A 259 0.83 10.47 -22.76
CA VAL A 259 0.17 11.74 -22.43
C VAL A 259 -0.95 11.53 -21.41
N LEU A 260 -1.81 10.52 -21.62
CA LEU A 260 -2.90 10.20 -20.69
C LEU A 260 -2.39 9.78 -19.31
N SER A 261 -1.31 8.99 -19.26
CA SER A 261 -0.67 8.56 -18.02
C SER A 261 -0.03 9.74 -17.27
N LEU A 262 0.75 10.55 -17.98
CA LEU A 262 1.42 11.73 -17.43
C LEU A 262 0.41 12.76 -16.94
N ASN A 263 -0.68 13.01 -17.68
CA ASN A 263 -1.74 13.92 -17.26
C ASN A 263 -2.28 13.55 -15.89
N LYS A 264 -2.72 12.30 -15.73
CA LYS A 264 -3.32 11.83 -14.47
C LYS A 264 -2.32 11.87 -13.32
N LYS A 265 -1.07 11.46 -13.57
CA LYS A 265 0.04 11.54 -12.60
C LYS A 265 0.31 12.98 -12.15
N ILE A 266 0.41 13.93 -13.09
CA ILE A 266 0.64 15.34 -12.79
C ILE A 266 -0.56 15.94 -12.06
N ALA A 267 -1.77 15.69 -12.54
CA ALA A 267 -3.01 16.17 -11.91
C ALA A 267 -3.14 15.71 -10.46
N SER A 268 -2.69 14.48 -10.16
CA SER A 268 -2.74 13.91 -8.82
C SER A 268 -1.72 14.51 -7.84
N LYS A 269 -0.73 15.28 -8.30
CA LYS A 269 0.37 15.81 -7.46
C LYS A 269 0.26 17.30 -7.12
N GLY A 270 -0.87 17.92 -7.44
CA GLY A 270 -1.14 19.33 -7.15
C GLY A 270 -0.41 20.30 -8.08
N GLU A 271 -0.70 21.59 -7.90
CA GLU A 271 -0.29 22.65 -8.83
C GLU A 271 1.22 22.90 -8.88
N PHE A 272 1.91 22.84 -7.73
CA PHE A 272 3.36 23.03 -7.68
C PHE A 272 4.10 22.03 -8.58
N PHE A 273 3.68 20.76 -8.58
CA PHE A 273 4.33 19.71 -9.36
C PHE A 273 4.16 19.95 -10.86
N ALA A 274 3.00 20.42 -11.29
CA ALA A 274 2.71 20.71 -12.70
C ALA A 274 3.59 21.83 -13.30
N HIS A 275 4.13 22.72 -12.46
CA HIS A 275 4.96 23.84 -12.90
C HIS A 275 6.47 23.57 -12.85
N LEU A 276 6.90 22.35 -12.52
CA LEU A 276 8.32 22.01 -12.51
C LEU A 276 8.89 22.00 -13.95
N PRO A 277 10.02 22.69 -14.22
CA PRO A 277 10.60 22.78 -15.57
C PRO A 277 11.36 21.52 -16.00
N PHE A 278 11.21 20.42 -15.27
CA PHE A 278 11.88 19.13 -15.49
C PHE A 278 10.99 17.97 -15.03
N GLY A 279 11.34 16.74 -15.42
CA GLY A 279 10.59 15.54 -15.04
C GLY A 279 9.29 15.39 -15.84
N ASP A 280 8.26 14.82 -15.20
CA ASP A 280 6.99 14.47 -15.84
C ASP A 280 6.32 15.65 -16.60
N PRO A 281 6.24 16.90 -16.07
CA PRO A 281 5.60 18.00 -16.80
C PRO A 281 6.36 18.42 -18.06
N LYS A 282 7.69 18.45 -17.99
CA LYS A 282 8.52 18.73 -19.17
C LYS A 282 8.34 17.64 -20.23
N LYS A 283 8.35 16.37 -19.80
CA LYS A 283 8.15 15.22 -20.69
C LYS A 283 6.77 15.27 -21.37
N LEU A 284 5.71 15.60 -20.62
CA LEU A 284 4.37 15.76 -21.16
C LEU A 284 4.36 16.79 -22.30
N LYS A 285 4.97 17.96 -22.08
CA LYS A 285 5.05 19.01 -23.09
C LYS A 285 5.84 18.58 -24.33
N GLU A 286 6.99 17.93 -24.14
CA GLU A 286 7.81 17.43 -25.26
C GLU A 286 7.06 16.43 -26.13
N ILE A 287 6.25 15.55 -25.52
CA ILE A 287 5.44 14.57 -26.24
C ILE A 287 4.28 15.25 -26.98
N GLN A 288 3.60 16.22 -26.35
CA GLN A 288 2.53 16.99 -27.00
C GLN A 288 3.04 17.78 -28.21
N ASP A 289 4.21 18.42 -28.09
CA ASP A 289 4.86 19.14 -29.20
C ASP A 289 5.20 18.17 -30.35
N TRP A 290 5.64 16.94 -30.03
CA TRP A 290 5.91 15.91 -31.03
C TRP A 290 4.62 15.40 -31.70
N GLU A 291 3.55 15.12 -30.96
CA GLU A 291 2.25 14.70 -31.51
C GLU A 291 1.70 15.73 -32.49
N ALA A 292 1.78 17.01 -32.13
CA ALA A 292 1.40 18.13 -33.00
C ALA A 292 2.21 18.15 -34.30
N SER A 293 3.52 17.92 -34.21
CA SER A 293 4.38 17.84 -35.39
C SER A 293 4.05 16.66 -36.30
N GLU A 294 3.79 15.48 -35.75
CA GLU A 294 3.45 14.30 -36.55
C GLU A 294 2.11 14.47 -37.27
N VAL A 295 1.08 14.96 -36.58
CA VAL A 295 -0.23 15.19 -37.20
C VAL A 295 -0.17 16.26 -38.27
N ASP A 296 0.60 17.35 -38.07
CA ASP A 296 0.78 18.37 -39.11
C ASP A 296 1.43 17.79 -40.38
N LYS A 297 2.39 16.86 -40.26
CA LYS A 297 2.98 16.15 -41.42
C LYS A 297 1.93 15.32 -42.17
N VAL A 298 1.07 14.59 -41.45
CA VAL A 298 0.00 13.78 -42.06
C VAL A 298 -1.00 14.67 -42.81
N ILE A 299 -1.41 15.79 -42.21
CA ILE A 299 -2.30 16.77 -42.85
C ILE A 299 -1.67 17.34 -44.12
N GLN A 300 -0.38 17.69 -44.09
CA GLN A 300 0.33 18.21 -45.26
C GLN A 300 0.37 17.20 -46.42
N ASN A 301 0.58 15.92 -46.12
CA ASN A 301 0.63 14.84 -47.10
C ASN A 301 -0.75 14.49 -47.70
N THR A 302 -1.83 14.67 -46.93
CA THR A 302 -3.21 14.33 -47.36
C THR A 302 -3.72 15.22 -48.50
N LYS A 303 -3.15 16.42 -48.68
CA LYS A 303 -3.51 17.34 -49.79
C LYS A 303 -3.24 16.81 -51.20
N ALA A 304 -2.66 15.61 -51.35
CA ALA A 304 -2.40 14.96 -52.64
C ALA A 304 -3.62 14.22 -53.25
N GLY A 305 -4.71 14.00 -52.49
CA GLY A 305 -5.83 13.13 -52.90
C GLY A 305 -7.05 13.79 -53.57
N GLY A 306 -7.10 15.12 -53.62
CA GLY A 306 -8.22 15.91 -54.19
C GLY A 306 -8.43 17.22 -53.42
N THR A 307 -8.85 18.29 -54.10
CA THR A 307 -8.93 19.66 -53.53
C THR A 307 -10.30 20.31 -53.66
N GLU A 308 -11.33 19.55 -54.00
CA GLU A 308 -12.69 20.09 -54.14
C GLU A 308 -13.31 20.32 -52.76
N ASP A 309 -13.87 21.50 -52.59
CA ASP A 309 -14.60 21.90 -51.38
C ASP A 309 -16.03 21.35 -51.45
N LEU A 310 -16.45 20.64 -50.41
CA LEU A 310 -17.75 19.98 -50.34
C LEU A 310 -18.53 20.42 -49.09
N PRO A 311 -19.86 20.55 -49.16
CA PRO A 311 -20.69 20.75 -47.97
C PRO A 311 -20.42 19.66 -46.92
N LEU A 312 -20.45 20.01 -45.63
CA LEU A 312 -20.11 19.12 -44.50
C LEU A 312 -20.61 17.66 -44.67
N GLN A 313 -21.90 17.46 -44.95
CA GLN A 313 -22.48 16.12 -45.06
C GLN A 313 -22.00 15.36 -46.29
N ASP A 314 -21.83 16.04 -47.42
CA ASP A 314 -21.34 15.42 -48.65
C ASP A 314 -19.85 15.09 -48.50
N ALA A 315 -19.06 16.00 -47.92
CA ALA A 315 -17.66 15.77 -47.60
C ALA A 315 -17.49 14.51 -46.75
N ALA A 316 -18.31 14.32 -45.71
CA ALA A 316 -18.22 13.17 -44.82
C ALA A 316 -18.53 11.82 -45.51
N LEU A 317 -19.32 11.83 -46.58
CA LEU A 317 -19.68 10.63 -47.35
C LEU A 317 -18.70 10.32 -48.50
N HIS A 318 -17.92 11.29 -48.93
CA HIS A 318 -16.90 11.13 -49.97
C HIS A 318 -15.48 11.09 -49.41
N ALA A 319 -15.32 11.23 -48.09
CA ALA A 319 -14.05 11.19 -47.41
C ALA A 319 -13.48 9.78 -47.34
N THR A 320 -12.17 9.67 -47.56
CA THR A 320 -11.41 8.43 -47.34
C THR A 320 -11.04 8.26 -45.87
N ASN A 321 -10.88 9.36 -45.13
CA ASN A 321 -10.61 9.42 -43.69
C ASN A 321 -11.02 10.81 -43.13
N VAL A 322 -10.95 10.99 -41.81
CA VAL A 322 -11.38 12.22 -41.13
C VAL A 322 -10.49 13.42 -41.48
N ILE A 323 -9.18 13.26 -41.67
CA ILE A 323 -8.32 14.37 -42.11
C ILE A 323 -8.75 14.85 -43.50
N ASP A 324 -8.96 13.93 -44.45
CA ASP A 324 -9.44 14.23 -45.80
C ASP A 324 -10.80 14.95 -45.76
N TYR A 325 -11.72 14.49 -44.91
CA TYR A 325 -12.96 15.22 -44.61
C TYR A 325 -12.70 16.64 -44.13
N LEU A 326 -11.91 16.84 -43.07
CA LEU A 326 -11.70 18.16 -42.44
C LEU A 326 -10.98 19.15 -43.39
N VAL A 327 -10.20 18.65 -44.34
CA VAL A 327 -9.51 19.48 -45.36
C VAL A 327 -10.49 19.97 -46.44
N ARG A 328 -11.51 19.18 -46.78
CA ARG A 328 -12.48 19.48 -47.87
C ARG A 328 -13.79 20.09 -47.40
N ALA A 329 -14.17 19.86 -46.16
CA ALA A 329 -15.46 20.27 -45.63
C ALA A 329 -15.56 21.81 -45.53
N VAL A 330 -16.61 22.36 -46.14
CA VAL A 330 -17.03 23.76 -45.98
C VAL A 330 -18.41 23.84 -45.36
N ASP A 331 -18.65 24.92 -44.62
CA ASP A 331 -19.96 25.22 -44.06
C ASP A 331 -20.92 25.89 -45.06
N SER A 332 -22.09 26.33 -44.58
CA SER A 332 -23.08 27.05 -45.39
C SER A 332 -22.60 28.41 -45.94
N ASN A 333 -21.55 28.99 -45.36
CA ASN A 333 -20.95 30.25 -45.78
C ASN A 333 -19.74 30.03 -46.71
N GLY A 334 -19.35 28.78 -46.97
CA GLY A 334 -18.14 28.43 -47.72
C GLY A 334 -16.85 28.51 -46.88
N GLU A 335 -16.96 28.61 -45.56
CA GLU A 335 -15.82 28.68 -44.64
C GLU A 335 -15.36 27.26 -44.22
N LYS A 336 -14.05 27.12 -43.98
CA LYS A 336 -13.41 25.87 -43.52
C LYS A 336 -13.10 25.90 -42.03
N LEU A 337 -12.80 24.74 -41.47
CA LEU A 337 -12.14 24.68 -40.16
C LEU A 337 -10.79 25.42 -40.23
N PRO A 338 -10.52 26.39 -39.33
CA PRO A 338 -9.24 27.09 -39.31
C PRO A 338 -8.07 26.12 -39.11
N LYS A 339 -6.95 26.40 -39.79
CA LYS A 339 -5.80 25.48 -39.83
C LYS A 339 -5.21 25.25 -38.43
N GLU A 340 -5.19 26.29 -37.61
CA GLU A 340 -4.72 26.28 -36.23
C GLU A 340 -5.50 25.31 -35.33
N ASN A 341 -6.76 25.00 -35.65
CA ASN A 341 -7.59 24.06 -34.88
C ASN A 341 -7.51 22.62 -35.38
N LEU A 342 -7.11 22.43 -36.64
CA LEU A 342 -7.15 21.15 -37.31
C LEU A 342 -6.26 20.10 -36.62
N VAL A 343 -5.01 20.45 -36.32
CA VAL A 343 -4.04 19.55 -35.67
C VAL A 343 -4.56 19.07 -34.32
N SER A 344 -4.95 20.00 -33.45
CA SER A 344 -5.46 19.69 -32.11
C SER A 344 -6.77 18.87 -32.14
N ALA A 345 -7.70 19.18 -33.05
CA ALA A 345 -8.94 18.43 -33.20
C ALA A 345 -8.66 16.96 -33.62
N VAL A 346 -7.70 16.74 -34.52
CA VAL A 346 -7.30 15.40 -34.99
C VAL A 346 -6.60 14.59 -33.90
N ILE A 347 -5.72 15.22 -33.11
CA ILE A 347 -5.07 14.55 -31.96
C ILE A 347 -6.12 14.07 -30.97
N VAL A 348 -7.07 14.95 -30.61
CA VAL A 348 -8.16 14.59 -29.69
C VAL A 348 -9.04 13.48 -30.26
N ALA A 349 -9.44 13.56 -31.53
CA ALA A 349 -10.24 12.53 -32.17
C ALA A 349 -9.51 11.17 -32.19
N SER A 350 -8.20 11.18 -32.43
CA SER A 350 -7.39 9.98 -32.44
C SER A 350 -7.31 9.36 -31.05
N GLY A 351 -6.86 10.12 -30.04
CA GLY A 351 -6.64 9.58 -28.70
C GLY A 351 -7.91 9.19 -27.96
N ALA A 352 -8.96 10.02 -28.04
CA ALA A 352 -10.24 9.71 -27.42
C ALA A 352 -10.93 8.51 -28.09
N GLY A 353 -10.72 8.33 -29.40
CA GLY A 353 -11.26 7.23 -30.18
C GLY A 353 -10.72 5.88 -29.74
N PHE A 354 -9.40 5.64 -29.86
CA PHE A 354 -8.89 4.28 -29.64
C PHE A 354 -8.83 3.92 -28.16
N ALA A 355 -8.42 4.84 -27.28
CA ALA A 355 -8.15 4.49 -25.88
C ALA A 355 -9.42 4.02 -25.15
N THR A 356 -10.56 4.65 -25.44
CA THR A 356 -11.85 4.30 -24.83
C THR A 356 -12.44 3.03 -25.43
N THR A 357 -12.46 2.87 -26.75
CA THR A 357 -12.95 1.63 -27.40
C THR A 357 -12.11 0.42 -26.99
N SER A 358 -10.78 0.54 -26.99
CA SER A 358 -9.87 -0.55 -26.61
C SER A 358 -10.11 -1.04 -25.18
N THR A 359 -10.37 -0.09 -24.27
CA THR A 359 -10.72 -0.40 -22.88
C THR A 359 -12.08 -1.11 -22.79
N LEU A 360 -13.09 -0.65 -23.54
CA LEU A 360 -14.40 -1.29 -23.57
C LEU A 360 -14.35 -2.70 -24.15
N LEU A 361 -13.65 -2.90 -25.27
CA LEU A 361 -13.41 -4.22 -25.85
C LEU A 361 -12.75 -5.16 -24.85
N SER A 362 -11.76 -4.67 -24.10
CA SER A 362 -11.10 -5.46 -23.05
C SER A 362 -12.07 -5.88 -21.96
N TRP A 363 -12.96 -4.98 -21.50
CA TRP A 363 -14.01 -5.31 -20.54
C TRP A 363 -15.04 -6.28 -21.10
N LEU A 364 -15.37 -6.18 -22.39
CA LEU A 364 -16.28 -7.10 -23.06
C LEU A 364 -15.69 -8.50 -23.13
N ILE A 365 -14.42 -8.67 -23.51
CA ILE A 365 -13.78 -10.00 -23.47
C ILE A 365 -13.66 -10.51 -22.04
N TYR A 366 -13.33 -9.65 -21.07
CA TYR A 366 -13.36 -10.01 -19.65
C TYR A 366 -14.73 -10.54 -19.21
N GLY A 367 -15.82 -9.94 -19.67
CA GLY A 367 -17.16 -10.42 -19.37
C GLY A 367 -17.48 -11.80 -19.95
N LEU A 368 -16.92 -12.15 -21.12
CA LEU A 368 -17.11 -13.46 -21.74
C LEU A 368 -16.57 -14.58 -20.86
N VAL A 369 -15.43 -14.32 -20.21
CA VAL A 369 -14.70 -15.30 -19.39
C VAL A 369 -15.03 -15.25 -17.90
N THR A 370 -15.71 -14.19 -17.45
CA THR A 370 -16.03 -13.97 -16.03
C THR A 370 -17.48 -14.31 -15.71
N TYR A 371 -18.40 -13.98 -16.62
CA TYR A 371 -19.84 -14.18 -16.38
C TYR A 371 -20.33 -15.41 -17.13
N PRO A 372 -20.73 -16.48 -16.43
CA PRO A 372 -21.11 -17.74 -17.06
C PRO A 372 -22.23 -17.58 -18.10
N GLY A 373 -22.11 -18.31 -19.20
CA GLY A 373 -23.13 -18.38 -20.26
C GLY A 373 -23.16 -17.20 -21.23
N MET A 374 -22.42 -16.09 -20.98
CA MET A 374 -22.46 -14.92 -21.87
C MET A 374 -21.93 -15.24 -23.27
N GLN A 375 -20.79 -15.94 -23.36
CA GLN A 375 -20.21 -16.36 -24.63
C GLN A 375 -21.13 -17.30 -25.41
N ALA A 376 -21.74 -18.28 -24.73
CA ALA A 376 -22.67 -19.21 -25.36
C ALA A 376 -23.93 -18.52 -25.91
N ARG A 377 -24.47 -17.53 -25.17
CA ARG A 377 -25.64 -16.76 -25.60
C ARG A 377 -25.33 -15.84 -26.79
N LEU A 378 -24.16 -15.18 -26.78
CA LEU A 378 -23.71 -14.38 -27.93
C LEU A 378 -23.52 -15.27 -29.15
N LEU A 379 -22.84 -16.42 -29.00
CA LEU A 379 -22.64 -17.36 -30.09
C LEU A 379 -23.98 -17.89 -30.63
N GLN A 380 -24.92 -18.25 -29.76
CA GLN A 380 -26.25 -18.70 -30.16
C GLN A 380 -27.00 -17.62 -30.94
N GLU A 381 -26.94 -16.36 -30.51
CA GLU A 381 -27.53 -15.25 -31.26
C GLU A 381 -26.93 -15.08 -32.65
N LEU A 382 -25.62 -15.31 -32.81
CA LEU A 382 -24.96 -15.31 -34.13
C LEU A 382 -25.48 -16.46 -35.00
N VAL A 383 -25.61 -17.67 -34.43
CA VAL A 383 -26.17 -18.83 -35.13
C VAL A 383 -27.62 -18.57 -35.57
N ASP A 384 -28.44 -17.98 -34.70
CA ASP A 384 -29.85 -17.66 -34.98
C ASP A 384 -30.01 -16.60 -36.09
N ASN A 385 -28.94 -15.88 -36.42
CA ASN A 385 -28.87 -14.87 -37.49
C ASN A 385 -28.02 -15.33 -38.69
N ASP A 386 -27.85 -16.64 -38.89
CA ASP A 386 -27.15 -17.26 -40.03
C ASP A 386 -25.67 -16.81 -40.19
N PHE A 387 -25.01 -16.44 -39.09
CA PHE A 387 -23.59 -16.04 -39.10
C PHE A 387 -22.69 -17.22 -39.46
N ASN A 388 -21.65 -16.94 -40.26
CA ASN A 388 -20.63 -17.88 -40.72
C ASN A 388 -19.29 -17.17 -40.98
N ASP A 389 -18.25 -17.92 -41.34
CA ASP A 389 -16.88 -17.40 -41.54
C ASP A 389 -16.80 -16.23 -42.54
N ASP A 390 -17.60 -16.30 -43.61
CA ASP A 390 -17.64 -15.31 -44.69
C ASP A 390 -18.60 -14.12 -44.40
N THR A 391 -19.23 -14.09 -43.23
CA THR A 391 -20.24 -13.07 -42.90
C THR A 391 -19.61 -11.69 -42.76
N VAL A 392 -20.03 -10.74 -43.57
CA VAL A 392 -19.69 -9.32 -43.40
C VAL A 392 -20.61 -8.70 -42.36
N VAL A 393 -20.05 -8.09 -41.32
CA VAL A 393 -20.84 -7.53 -40.21
C VAL A 393 -21.35 -6.16 -40.60
N THR A 394 -22.56 -6.14 -41.16
CA THR A 394 -23.23 -4.90 -41.61
C THR A 394 -23.94 -4.19 -40.45
N PRO A 395 -24.18 -2.87 -40.55
CA PRO A 395 -25.05 -2.16 -39.61
C PRO A 395 -26.43 -2.83 -39.45
N GLU A 396 -27.01 -3.33 -40.54
CA GLU A 396 -28.30 -4.01 -40.54
C GLU A 396 -28.26 -5.36 -39.78
N LEU A 397 -27.13 -6.08 -39.83
CA LEU A 397 -26.93 -7.27 -39.02
C LEU A 397 -26.80 -6.90 -37.53
N ILE A 398 -26.00 -5.88 -37.21
CA ILE A 398 -25.81 -5.40 -35.83
C ILE A 398 -27.14 -5.03 -35.17
N GLU A 399 -28.07 -4.42 -35.92
CA GLU A 399 -29.40 -4.06 -35.43
C GLU A 399 -30.26 -5.28 -35.04
N LYS A 400 -29.96 -6.49 -35.55
CA LYS A 400 -30.65 -7.74 -35.19
C LYS A 400 -30.06 -8.46 -33.97
N LEU A 401 -28.84 -8.09 -33.55
CA LEU A 401 -28.15 -8.72 -32.42
C LEU A 401 -28.58 -8.06 -31.09
N GLU A 402 -29.81 -8.36 -30.67
CA GLU A 402 -30.46 -7.78 -29.48
C GLU A 402 -29.74 -8.12 -28.17
N PHE A 403 -29.28 -9.37 -28.00
CA PHE A 403 -28.51 -9.80 -26.83
C PHE A 403 -27.14 -9.14 -26.80
N GLN A 404 -26.45 -9.01 -27.93
CA GLN A 404 -25.22 -8.22 -28.01
C GLN A 404 -25.44 -6.78 -27.52
N GLU A 405 -26.53 -6.12 -27.93
CA GLU A 405 -26.85 -4.77 -27.46
C GLU A 405 -26.98 -4.72 -25.94
N LYS A 406 -27.74 -5.66 -25.35
CA LYS A 406 -27.92 -5.78 -23.91
C LYS A 406 -26.60 -6.06 -23.19
N TYR A 407 -25.77 -6.94 -23.74
CA TYR A 407 -24.46 -7.30 -23.19
C TYR A 407 -23.51 -6.11 -23.17
N VAL A 408 -23.40 -5.36 -24.28
CA VAL A 408 -22.55 -4.17 -24.37
C VAL A 408 -23.01 -3.12 -23.37
N LYS A 409 -24.32 -2.88 -23.28
CA LYS A 409 -24.85 -1.89 -22.34
C LYS A 409 -24.61 -2.27 -20.89
N GLU A 410 -24.79 -3.55 -20.53
CA GLU A 410 -24.53 -4.02 -19.17
C GLU A 410 -23.04 -3.95 -18.82
N MET A 411 -22.16 -4.25 -19.79
CA MET A 411 -20.72 -4.08 -19.58
C MET A 411 -20.34 -2.62 -19.36
N GLN A 412 -20.89 -1.69 -20.13
CA GLN A 412 -20.67 -0.26 -19.91
C GLN A 412 -21.23 0.20 -18.55
N ARG A 413 -22.34 -0.39 -18.07
CA ARG A 413 -22.89 -0.07 -16.76
C ARG A 413 -21.93 -0.49 -15.63
N VAL A 414 -21.42 -1.72 -15.70
CA VAL A 414 -20.54 -2.26 -14.65
C VAL A 414 -19.13 -1.66 -14.74
N ASN A 415 -18.57 -1.62 -15.94
CA ASN A 415 -17.19 -1.21 -16.23
C ASN A 415 -17.12 -0.20 -17.39
N ASN A 416 -17.53 1.05 -17.14
CA ASN A 416 -17.38 2.11 -18.13
C ASN A 416 -15.91 2.59 -18.22
N PRO A 417 -15.31 2.72 -19.42
CA PRO A 417 -13.96 3.29 -19.54
C PRO A 417 -13.83 4.71 -18.96
N SER A 418 -14.84 5.54 -19.20
CA SER A 418 -14.91 6.93 -18.70
C SER A 418 -15.67 6.99 -17.39
N TYR A 419 -15.12 7.68 -16.38
CA TYR A 419 -15.69 7.65 -15.03
C TYR A 419 -15.92 9.02 -14.39
N GLN A 420 -15.29 10.10 -14.88
CA GLN A 420 -15.26 11.40 -14.20
C GLN A 420 -15.43 12.64 -15.12
N PRO A 421 -16.48 12.74 -15.95
CA PRO A 421 -16.77 13.98 -16.66
C PRO A 421 -17.13 15.12 -15.67
N GLY A 422 -16.35 16.20 -15.70
CA GLY A 422 -16.55 17.38 -14.86
C GLY A 422 -17.32 18.51 -15.56
N ARG A 423 -18.01 19.32 -14.76
CA ARG A 423 -18.57 20.63 -15.11
C ARG A 423 -18.31 21.61 -13.99
N THR A 424 -18.43 22.88 -14.29
CA THR A 424 -18.06 23.98 -13.42
C THR A 424 -19.27 24.88 -13.21
N ALA A 425 -19.56 25.20 -11.96
CA ALA A 425 -20.63 26.13 -11.61
C ALA A 425 -20.32 27.53 -12.17
N LYS A 426 -21.29 28.16 -12.83
CA LYS A 426 -21.18 29.49 -13.44
C LYS A 426 -21.50 30.62 -12.46
N THR A 427 -22.14 30.30 -11.36
CA THR A 427 -22.58 31.25 -10.33
C THR A 427 -22.76 30.51 -9.01
N ASP A 428 -22.89 31.26 -7.91
CA ASP A 428 -23.31 30.71 -6.63
C ASP A 428 -24.75 30.18 -6.77
N LEU A 429 -24.99 28.93 -6.39
CA LEU A 429 -26.25 28.24 -6.65
C LEU A 429 -26.62 27.23 -5.57
N VAL A 430 -27.88 26.81 -5.56
CA VAL A 430 -28.40 25.76 -4.68
C VAL A 430 -28.98 24.60 -5.50
N LEU A 431 -28.42 23.41 -5.32
CA LEU A 431 -28.88 22.15 -5.94
C LEU A 431 -30.04 21.51 -5.15
N PRO A 432 -30.81 20.60 -5.78
CA PRO A 432 -31.76 19.72 -5.09
C PRO A 432 -31.17 19.10 -3.83
N GLY A 433 -31.97 18.98 -2.78
CA GLY A 433 -31.57 18.55 -1.44
C GLY A 433 -30.93 19.65 -0.59
N GLY A 434 -30.86 20.90 -1.09
CA GLY A 434 -30.36 22.06 -0.34
C GLY A 434 -28.84 22.15 -0.28
N TYR A 435 -28.13 21.71 -1.31
CA TYR A 435 -26.66 21.77 -1.35
C TYR A 435 -26.19 23.04 -2.04
N LYS A 436 -25.42 23.87 -1.31
CA LYS A 436 -24.85 25.11 -1.82
C LYS A 436 -23.53 24.84 -2.56
N LEU A 437 -23.37 25.47 -3.73
CA LEU A 437 -22.13 25.52 -4.51
C LEU A 437 -21.78 26.96 -4.83
N LYS A 438 -20.48 27.23 -5.01
CA LYS A 438 -19.97 28.54 -5.38
C LYS A 438 -19.59 28.60 -6.85
N GLU A 439 -19.57 29.79 -7.42
CA GLU A 439 -19.00 30.02 -8.74
C GLU A 439 -17.58 29.41 -8.83
N GLY A 440 -17.33 28.66 -9.91
CA GLY A 440 -16.03 28.00 -10.14
C GLY A 440 -15.88 26.63 -9.49
N ASP A 441 -16.81 26.18 -8.65
CA ASP A 441 -16.79 24.83 -8.10
C ASP A 441 -16.93 23.77 -9.20
N VAL A 442 -16.05 22.76 -9.19
CA VAL A 442 -16.06 21.66 -10.17
C VAL A 442 -16.83 20.47 -9.63
N VAL A 443 -17.92 20.13 -10.31
CA VAL A 443 -18.78 18.98 -10.03
C VAL A 443 -18.46 17.86 -11.03
N ILE A 444 -18.12 16.69 -10.51
CA ILE A 444 -17.80 15.48 -11.25
C ILE A 444 -18.99 14.52 -11.13
N ALA A 445 -19.60 14.21 -12.28
CA ALA A 445 -20.59 13.14 -12.36
C ALA A 445 -19.87 11.79 -12.38
N ALA A 446 -19.92 11.07 -11.26
CA ALA A 446 -19.14 9.86 -11.05
C ALA A 446 -19.86 8.68 -11.72
N ILE A 447 -19.68 8.52 -13.03
CA ILE A 447 -20.47 7.61 -13.88
C ILE A 447 -20.54 6.19 -13.30
N HIS A 448 -19.39 5.64 -12.88
CA HIS A 448 -19.31 4.31 -12.28
C HIS A 448 -20.28 4.15 -11.09
N HIS A 449 -20.34 5.16 -10.21
CA HIS A 449 -21.21 5.13 -9.03
C HIS A 449 -22.67 5.40 -9.38
N ILE A 450 -22.97 6.23 -10.38
CA ILE A 450 -24.33 6.42 -10.90
C ILE A 450 -24.88 5.09 -11.45
N HIS A 451 -24.05 4.37 -12.22
CA HIS A 451 -24.41 3.11 -12.87
C HIS A 451 -24.50 1.93 -11.90
N GLN A 452 -24.01 2.09 -10.68
CA GLN A 452 -24.11 1.11 -9.59
C GLN A 452 -25.00 1.59 -8.43
N ASN A 453 -25.67 2.74 -8.58
CA ASN A 453 -26.49 3.28 -7.51
C ASN A 453 -27.78 2.44 -7.32
N PRO A 454 -28.00 1.85 -6.13
CA PRO A 454 -29.17 1.00 -5.87
C PRO A 454 -30.51 1.75 -5.96
N LYS A 455 -30.51 3.10 -5.95
CA LYS A 455 -31.70 3.92 -6.23
C LYS A 455 -32.26 3.68 -7.65
N TYR A 456 -31.41 3.33 -8.61
CA TYR A 456 -31.80 3.20 -10.03
C TYR A 456 -31.62 1.78 -10.59
N TRP A 457 -30.85 0.94 -9.92
CA TRP A 457 -30.46 -0.38 -10.40
C TRP A 457 -30.71 -1.43 -9.32
N ASP A 458 -31.60 -2.38 -9.60
CA ASP A 458 -31.78 -3.54 -8.73
C ASP A 458 -30.55 -4.46 -8.81
N ASN A 459 -30.08 -4.96 -7.66
CA ASN A 459 -28.87 -5.77 -7.54
C ASN A 459 -27.70 -5.23 -8.41
N PRO A 460 -27.21 -4.01 -8.15
CA PRO A 460 -26.33 -3.30 -9.07
C PRO A 460 -24.98 -3.98 -9.30
N ALA A 461 -24.51 -4.79 -8.34
CA ALA A 461 -23.28 -5.57 -8.47
C ALA A 461 -23.43 -6.84 -9.33
N HIS A 462 -24.67 -7.30 -9.59
CA HIS A 462 -24.91 -8.46 -10.43
C HIS A 462 -24.85 -8.08 -11.91
N PHE A 463 -24.02 -8.78 -12.69
CA PHE A 463 -23.98 -8.62 -14.14
C PHE A 463 -25.15 -9.36 -14.77
N ASP A 464 -26.13 -8.61 -15.26
CA ASP A 464 -27.35 -9.15 -15.85
C ASP A 464 -27.75 -8.35 -17.10
N PRO A 465 -27.49 -8.86 -18.31
CA PRO A 465 -27.96 -8.21 -19.53
C PRO A 465 -29.49 -8.24 -19.71
N ASP A 466 -30.22 -9.17 -19.12
CA ASP A 466 -31.68 -9.26 -19.33
C ASP A 466 -32.45 -8.19 -18.53
N ARG A 467 -31.80 -7.53 -17.56
CA ARG A 467 -32.37 -6.36 -16.86
C ARG A 467 -32.87 -5.29 -17.81
N TRP A 468 -32.25 -5.15 -18.98
CA TRP A 468 -32.61 -4.14 -19.99
C TRP A 468 -34.03 -4.28 -20.55
N ASP A 469 -34.65 -5.46 -20.39
CA ASP A 469 -36.01 -5.73 -20.85
C ASP A 469 -37.07 -5.43 -19.78
N THR A 470 -36.66 -5.21 -18.53
CA THR A 470 -37.57 -4.95 -17.41
C THR A 470 -38.21 -3.56 -17.49
N ASP A 471 -39.46 -3.44 -17.03
CA ASP A 471 -40.15 -2.14 -16.95
C ASP A 471 -39.45 -1.17 -16.00
N ALA A 472 -38.83 -1.69 -14.93
CA ALA A 472 -38.06 -0.88 -13.98
C ALA A 472 -36.88 -0.18 -14.69
N VAL A 473 -36.09 -0.92 -15.47
CA VAL A 473 -35.00 -0.34 -16.23
C VAL A 473 -35.54 0.56 -17.34
N LYS A 474 -36.57 0.18 -18.09
CA LYS A 474 -37.16 1.03 -19.14
C LYS A 474 -37.65 2.39 -18.63
N ASN A 475 -38.22 2.43 -17.42
CA ASN A 475 -38.76 3.65 -16.81
C ASN A 475 -37.77 4.38 -15.88
N ARG A 476 -36.51 3.94 -15.80
CA ARG A 476 -35.47 4.59 -14.98
C ARG A 476 -35.21 6.03 -15.45
N HIS A 477 -34.62 6.84 -14.57
CA HIS A 477 -34.16 8.18 -14.94
C HIS A 477 -33.12 8.09 -16.09
N LYS A 478 -33.26 8.91 -17.13
CA LYS A 478 -32.41 8.81 -18.35
C LYS A 478 -30.92 8.93 -18.05
N ALA A 479 -30.54 9.80 -17.11
CA ALA A 479 -29.14 9.98 -16.71
C ALA A 479 -28.60 8.86 -15.80
N ALA A 480 -29.43 7.91 -15.36
CA ALA A 480 -28.96 6.75 -14.59
C ALA A 480 -28.10 5.81 -15.46
N TYR A 481 -28.24 5.88 -16.79
CA TYR A 481 -27.35 5.24 -17.76
C TYR A 481 -26.83 6.27 -18.77
N CYS A 482 -25.61 6.73 -18.57
CA CYS A 482 -24.96 7.79 -19.34
C CYS A 482 -23.48 7.49 -19.64
N PRO A 483 -23.13 6.34 -20.26
CA PRO A 483 -21.74 5.93 -20.47
C PRO A 483 -20.92 6.91 -21.34
N PHE A 484 -21.60 7.69 -22.17
CA PHE A 484 -21.04 8.71 -23.04
C PHE A 484 -21.30 10.15 -22.55
N ALA A 485 -21.65 10.31 -21.27
CA ALA A 485 -22.30 11.50 -20.72
C ALA A 485 -23.58 11.87 -21.51
N ILE A 486 -24.19 13.02 -21.21
CA ILE A 486 -25.35 13.58 -21.93
C ILE A 486 -25.15 15.09 -22.11
N GLY A 487 -26.06 15.73 -22.85
CA GLY A 487 -26.06 17.17 -23.08
C GLY A 487 -25.08 17.64 -24.18
N PRO A 488 -24.81 18.96 -24.27
CA PRO A 488 -24.04 19.58 -25.36
C PRO A 488 -22.59 19.10 -25.49
N ARG A 489 -22.02 18.52 -24.43
CA ARG A 489 -20.65 17.99 -24.38
C ARG A 489 -20.64 16.45 -24.21
N SER A 490 -21.70 15.79 -24.67
CA SER A 490 -21.73 14.33 -24.82
C SER A 490 -20.68 13.87 -25.85
N CYS A 491 -20.31 12.58 -25.80
CA CYS A 491 -19.29 12.05 -26.69
C CYS A 491 -19.70 12.22 -28.17
N ILE A 492 -18.91 12.95 -28.95
CA ILE A 492 -19.13 13.12 -30.40
C ILE A 492 -18.94 11.81 -31.18
N GLY A 493 -18.12 10.90 -30.66
CA GLY A 493 -17.73 9.65 -31.33
C GLY A 493 -18.56 8.43 -30.91
N PHE A 494 -19.67 8.60 -30.20
CA PHE A 494 -20.41 7.46 -29.63
C PHE A 494 -20.91 6.47 -30.69
N ASN A 495 -21.38 6.96 -31.85
CA ASN A 495 -21.79 6.11 -32.96
C ASN A 495 -20.62 5.29 -33.49
N PHE A 496 -19.46 5.92 -33.64
CA PHE A 496 -18.24 5.26 -34.11
C PHE A 496 -17.80 4.16 -33.14
N ALA A 497 -17.67 4.49 -31.85
CA ALA A 497 -17.23 3.54 -30.82
C ALA A 497 -18.17 2.33 -30.69
N LEU A 498 -19.49 2.57 -30.70
CA LEU A 498 -20.46 1.48 -30.62
C LEU A 498 -20.50 0.64 -31.90
N GLN A 499 -20.37 1.25 -33.08
CA GLN A 499 -20.27 0.51 -34.34
C GLN A 499 -19.03 -0.39 -34.33
N GLU A 500 -17.88 0.16 -33.97
CA GLU A 500 -16.59 -0.54 -33.90
C GLU A 500 -16.68 -1.76 -32.97
N VAL A 501 -17.15 -1.56 -31.74
CA VAL A 501 -17.33 -2.63 -30.74
C VAL A 501 -18.28 -3.72 -31.24
N LYS A 502 -19.44 -3.33 -31.76
CA LYS A 502 -20.49 -4.25 -32.22
C LYS A 502 -20.15 -4.96 -33.53
N LEU A 503 -19.14 -4.46 -34.25
CA LEU A 503 -18.59 -5.09 -35.44
C LEU A 503 -17.53 -6.13 -35.07
N PHE A 504 -16.64 -5.80 -34.12
CA PHE A 504 -15.54 -6.68 -33.73
C PHE A 504 -16.00 -7.87 -32.89
N LEU A 505 -16.89 -7.63 -31.93
CA LEU A 505 -17.30 -8.66 -30.97
C LEU A 505 -17.91 -9.91 -31.64
N PRO A 506 -18.82 -9.82 -32.63
CA PRO A 506 -19.34 -10.98 -33.36
C PRO A 506 -18.24 -11.84 -33.99
N LYS A 507 -17.25 -11.21 -34.64
CA LYS A 507 -16.15 -11.91 -35.29
C LYS A 507 -15.27 -12.65 -34.29
N LEU A 508 -15.00 -12.03 -33.14
CA LEU A 508 -14.20 -12.63 -32.07
C LEU A 508 -14.93 -13.78 -31.36
N VAL A 509 -16.24 -13.65 -31.13
CA VAL A 509 -17.06 -14.70 -30.47
C VAL A 509 -17.35 -15.87 -31.41
N TRP A 510 -17.56 -15.60 -32.70
CA TRP A 510 -17.77 -16.66 -33.69
C TRP A 510 -16.54 -17.54 -33.85
N ARG A 511 -15.35 -16.92 -33.90
CA ARG A 511 -14.11 -17.62 -34.24
C ARG A 511 -13.42 -18.30 -33.06
N TYR A 512 -13.48 -17.72 -31.86
CA TYR A 512 -12.69 -18.18 -30.71
C TYR A 512 -13.55 -18.55 -29.50
N HIS A 513 -13.08 -19.55 -28.76
CA HIS A 513 -13.50 -19.78 -27.38
C HIS A 513 -12.56 -19.06 -26.42
N TRP A 514 -13.08 -18.09 -25.67
CA TRP A 514 -12.31 -17.32 -24.71
C TRP A 514 -12.29 -17.99 -23.34
N GLU A 515 -11.09 -18.12 -22.77
CA GLU A 515 -10.85 -18.63 -21.42
C GLU A 515 -9.93 -17.69 -20.64
N ARG A 516 -10.11 -17.65 -19.31
CA ARG A 516 -9.26 -16.88 -18.42
C ARG A 516 -8.20 -17.79 -17.79
N VAL A 517 -6.94 -17.35 -17.85
CA VAL A 517 -5.85 -18.02 -17.13
C VAL A 517 -5.68 -17.37 -15.75
N GLY A 518 -5.89 -18.17 -14.70
CA GLY A 518 -5.73 -17.78 -13.30
C GLY A 518 -6.96 -17.12 -12.66
N GLU A 519 -6.99 -17.11 -11.33
CA GLU A 519 -8.13 -16.62 -10.51
C GLU A 519 -7.91 -15.23 -9.90
N ALA A 520 -6.74 -14.61 -10.13
CA ALA A 520 -6.37 -13.34 -9.50
C ALA A 520 -7.33 -12.20 -9.89
N ALA A 521 -7.88 -11.47 -8.93
CA ALA A 521 -8.81 -10.36 -9.17
C ALA A 521 -8.25 -9.33 -10.18
N VAL A 522 -9.12 -8.78 -11.04
CA VAL A 522 -8.70 -7.75 -12.00
C VAL A 522 -8.32 -6.48 -11.26
N GLN A 523 -7.12 -6.00 -11.54
CA GLN A 523 -6.60 -4.72 -11.08
C GLN A 523 -6.82 -3.66 -12.15
N TYR A 524 -6.94 -2.42 -11.73
CA TYR A 524 -6.95 -1.26 -12.61
C TYR A 524 -5.87 -0.26 -12.19
N ASP A 525 -5.43 0.59 -13.13
CA ASP A 525 -4.45 1.65 -12.84
C ASP A 525 -5.18 2.90 -12.32
N PRO A 526 -5.08 3.23 -11.01
CA PRO A 526 -5.74 4.44 -10.49
C PRO A 526 -5.07 5.74 -10.95
N TYR A 527 -3.89 5.64 -11.55
CA TYR A 527 -3.13 6.74 -12.12
C TYR A 527 -3.24 6.81 -13.65
N PHE A 528 -4.22 6.13 -14.25
CA PHE A 528 -4.60 6.33 -15.66
C PHE A 528 -5.89 7.14 -15.80
N GLN A 529 -6.10 7.77 -16.96
CA GLN A 529 -7.27 8.62 -17.22
C GLN A 529 -8.57 7.82 -17.41
N LEU A 530 -8.47 6.51 -17.68
CA LEU A 530 -9.57 5.57 -17.91
C LEU A 530 -9.51 4.41 -16.91
N VAL A 531 -10.65 3.79 -16.61
CA VAL A 531 -10.72 2.55 -15.82
C VAL A 531 -10.46 1.36 -16.76
N ARG A 532 -9.21 0.88 -16.79
CA ARG A 532 -8.76 -0.23 -17.65
C ARG A 532 -8.21 -1.40 -16.83
N PRO A 533 -8.38 -2.66 -17.29
CA PRO A 533 -7.76 -3.81 -16.64
C PRO A 533 -6.24 -3.79 -16.90
N VAL A 534 -5.41 -4.00 -15.87
CA VAL A 534 -3.93 -3.91 -15.99
C VAL A 534 -3.18 -5.22 -15.78
N ASN A 535 -3.72 -6.15 -15.00
CA ASN A 535 -3.02 -7.37 -14.60
C ASN A 535 -3.40 -8.61 -15.42
N LEU A 536 -3.64 -8.44 -16.71
CA LEU A 536 -3.81 -9.56 -17.64
C LEU A 536 -2.45 -10.07 -18.20
N TYR A 537 -1.37 -9.94 -17.43
CA TYR A 537 -0.07 -10.55 -17.73
C TYR A 537 0.32 -11.53 -16.63
N PRO A 538 0.39 -12.82 -16.95
CA PRO A 538 1.40 -13.69 -16.36
C PRO A 538 2.24 -14.40 -17.44
N PRO A 539 3.51 -14.75 -17.17
CA PRO A 539 4.17 -15.84 -17.88
C PRO A 539 3.25 -17.07 -17.85
N LYS A 540 3.05 -17.75 -18.99
CA LYS A 540 2.03 -18.81 -19.05
C LYS A 540 2.36 -19.91 -18.06
N SER A 541 1.37 -20.46 -17.35
CA SER A 541 1.57 -21.61 -16.46
C SER A 541 2.76 -21.45 -15.49
N TYR A 542 3.04 -20.23 -15.02
CA TYR A 542 4.17 -19.93 -14.12
C TYR A 542 4.14 -20.74 -12.83
N GLU A 543 2.96 -21.22 -12.41
CA GLU A 543 2.77 -22.05 -11.23
C GLU A 543 3.39 -23.45 -11.39
N THR A 544 3.42 -23.99 -12.61
CA THR A 544 3.91 -25.34 -12.90
C THR A 544 5.28 -25.36 -13.58
N ARG A 545 5.75 -24.21 -14.05
CA ARG A 545 7.04 -24.06 -14.74
C ARG A 545 8.18 -23.82 -13.74
N PRO A 546 9.41 -24.21 -14.08
CA PRO A 546 10.55 -24.03 -13.19
C PRO A 546 11.01 -22.57 -13.05
N VAL A 547 11.43 -22.22 -11.83
CA VAL A 547 12.32 -21.09 -11.57
C VAL A 547 13.76 -21.56 -11.73
N VAL A 548 14.53 -20.91 -12.59
CA VAL A 548 15.91 -21.30 -12.89
C VAL A 548 16.89 -20.37 -12.18
N ILE A 549 17.81 -20.94 -11.42
CA ILE A 549 18.91 -20.22 -10.77
C ILE A 549 20.21 -20.54 -11.50
N LEU A 550 20.86 -19.52 -12.05
CA LEU A 550 22.16 -19.68 -12.72
C LEU A 550 23.30 -19.40 -11.74
N GLY A 551 23.96 -20.46 -11.27
CA GLY A 551 25.05 -20.43 -10.30
C GLY A 551 24.61 -21.07 -8.97
N GLY A 552 25.27 -22.16 -8.56
CA GLY A 552 25.02 -22.89 -7.31
C GLY A 552 25.83 -22.38 -6.11
N GLY A 553 26.42 -21.19 -6.22
CA GLY A 553 27.26 -20.57 -5.19
C GLY A 553 26.51 -20.23 -3.91
N VAL A 554 27.13 -19.43 -3.04
CA VAL A 554 26.58 -19.08 -1.71
C VAL A 554 25.17 -18.48 -1.79
N LEU A 555 24.95 -17.50 -2.68
CA LEU A 555 23.64 -16.88 -2.85
C LEU A 555 22.68 -17.75 -3.67
N GLY A 556 23.16 -18.33 -4.78
CA GLY A 556 22.30 -19.09 -5.69
C GLY A 556 21.60 -20.28 -5.02
N ARG A 557 22.31 -21.08 -4.20
CA ARG A 557 21.68 -22.20 -3.46
C ARG A 557 20.60 -21.75 -2.48
N ARG A 558 20.71 -20.54 -1.94
CA ARG A 558 19.72 -19.95 -1.04
C ARG A 558 18.51 -19.45 -1.79
N VAL A 559 18.72 -18.71 -2.88
CA VAL A 559 17.63 -18.27 -3.75
C VAL A 559 16.83 -19.49 -4.22
N ALA A 560 17.51 -20.58 -4.59
CA ALA A 560 16.86 -21.84 -4.92
C ALA A 560 15.99 -22.38 -3.77
N ALA A 561 16.49 -22.37 -2.53
CA ALA A 561 15.72 -22.82 -1.36
C ALA A 561 14.46 -21.99 -1.12
N CYS A 562 14.51 -20.65 -1.28
CA CYS A 562 13.34 -19.78 -1.13
C CYS A 562 12.24 -20.13 -2.16
N TRP A 563 12.59 -20.21 -3.44
CA TRP A 563 11.61 -20.52 -4.49
C TRP A 563 11.10 -21.96 -4.41
N THR A 564 11.94 -22.91 -3.98
CA THR A 564 11.51 -24.29 -3.73
C THR A 564 10.49 -24.33 -2.60
N ALA A 565 10.74 -23.62 -1.49
CA ALA A 565 9.80 -23.53 -0.36
C ALA A 565 8.49 -22.82 -0.72
N GLY A 566 8.52 -21.91 -1.70
CA GLY A 566 7.32 -21.28 -2.26
C GLY A 566 6.42 -22.23 -3.06
N GLY A 567 6.86 -23.46 -3.31
CA GLY A 567 6.12 -24.52 -3.99
C GLY A 567 6.42 -24.66 -5.49
N TRP A 568 7.39 -23.92 -6.03
CA TRP A 568 7.76 -24.02 -7.44
C TRP A 568 8.78 -25.13 -7.71
N PRO A 569 8.72 -25.78 -8.88
CA PRO A 569 9.87 -26.50 -9.41
C PRO A 569 11.05 -25.52 -9.54
N VAL A 570 12.24 -25.94 -9.15
CA VAL A 570 13.45 -25.11 -9.20
C VAL A 570 14.57 -25.86 -9.91
N HIS A 571 15.18 -25.23 -10.90
CA HIS A 571 16.34 -25.74 -11.60
C HIS A 571 17.58 -24.93 -11.20
N ILE A 572 18.61 -25.58 -10.66
CA ILE A 572 19.90 -24.95 -10.40
C ILE A 572 20.87 -25.36 -11.50
N ARG A 573 21.39 -24.39 -12.26
CA ARG A 573 22.41 -24.65 -13.26
C ARG A 573 23.77 -24.15 -12.79
N ASP A 574 24.75 -25.04 -12.72
CA ASP A 574 26.15 -24.68 -12.44
C ASP A 574 27.10 -25.62 -13.20
N PRO A 575 28.16 -25.12 -13.87
CA PRO A 575 29.12 -25.98 -14.56
C PRO A 575 29.89 -26.91 -13.61
N SER A 576 30.05 -26.56 -12.33
CA SER A 576 30.77 -27.35 -11.34
C SER A 576 29.87 -28.40 -10.68
N GLU A 577 30.23 -29.68 -10.80
CA GLU A 577 29.54 -30.78 -10.13
C GLU A 577 29.52 -30.63 -8.60
N ALA A 578 30.63 -30.13 -8.03
CA ALA A 578 30.73 -29.87 -6.60
C ALA A 578 29.72 -28.79 -6.15
N GLN A 579 29.56 -27.71 -6.92
CA GLN A 579 28.57 -26.66 -6.59
C GLN A 579 27.14 -27.16 -6.73
N ARG A 580 26.84 -27.96 -7.78
CA ARG A 580 25.50 -28.57 -7.94
C ARG A 580 25.15 -29.47 -6.74
N THR A 581 26.08 -30.32 -6.33
CA THR A 581 25.89 -31.24 -5.20
C THR A 581 25.64 -30.47 -3.89
N GLN A 582 26.51 -29.51 -3.58
CA GLN A 582 26.39 -28.67 -2.39
C GLN A 582 25.12 -27.82 -2.38
N ALA A 583 24.68 -27.34 -3.55
CA ALA A 583 23.46 -26.55 -3.65
C ALA A 583 22.22 -27.42 -3.37
N LEU A 584 22.17 -28.64 -3.92
CA LEU A 584 21.07 -29.57 -3.68
C LEU A 584 21.02 -30.05 -2.23
N GLU A 585 22.17 -30.36 -1.62
CA GLU A 585 22.28 -30.67 -0.19
C GLU A 585 21.79 -29.50 0.67
N TYR A 586 22.23 -28.28 0.37
CA TYR A 586 21.78 -27.08 1.09
C TYR A 586 20.27 -26.89 1.02
N VAL A 587 19.66 -27.04 -0.17
CA VAL A 587 18.20 -26.95 -0.30
C VAL A 587 17.53 -28.02 0.56
N LYS A 588 17.94 -29.28 0.48
CA LYS A 588 17.36 -30.38 1.27
C LYS A 588 17.47 -30.17 2.78
N GLU A 589 18.61 -29.71 3.26
CA GLU A 589 18.87 -29.49 4.69
C GLU A 589 18.06 -28.31 5.26
N ASN A 590 17.77 -27.29 4.43
CA ASN A 590 17.16 -26.04 4.88
C ASN A 590 15.69 -25.88 4.46
N ILE A 591 15.15 -26.75 3.60
CA ILE A 591 13.83 -26.57 3.01
C ILE A 591 12.72 -26.46 4.07
N ALA A 592 12.80 -27.20 5.17
CA ALA A 592 11.83 -27.13 6.26
C ALA A 592 11.79 -25.73 6.91
N THR A 593 12.97 -25.13 7.11
CA THR A 593 13.10 -23.76 7.65
C THR A 593 12.45 -22.74 6.71
N PHE A 594 12.70 -22.85 5.40
CA PHE A 594 12.12 -21.94 4.42
C PHE A 594 10.62 -22.19 4.20
N THR A 595 10.16 -23.44 4.30
CA THR A 595 8.75 -23.83 4.13
C THR A 595 7.86 -23.29 5.25
N ASN A 596 8.37 -23.18 6.47
CA ASN A 596 7.66 -22.54 7.58
C ASN A 596 7.32 -21.06 7.29
N LEU A 597 8.10 -20.39 6.44
CA LEU A 597 7.86 -18.99 6.05
C LEU A 597 6.74 -18.84 5.01
N THR A 598 6.48 -19.87 4.21
CA THR A 598 5.55 -19.83 3.07
C THR A 598 4.24 -20.57 3.34
N GLN A 599 4.22 -21.51 4.28
CA GLN A 599 3.09 -22.42 4.56
C GLN A 599 2.63 -23.22 3.32
N ARG A 600 3.51 -23.46 2.35
CA ARG A 600 3.23 -24.21 1.12
C ARG A 600 3.97 -25.54 1.09
N ASN A 601 3.49 -26.51 0.32
CA ASN A 601 4.30 -27.70 0.06
C ASN A 601 5.49 -27.32 -0.82
N PRO A 602 6.72 -27.74 -0.49
CA PRO A 602 7.89 -27.39 -1.29
C PRO A 602 7.84 -28.08 -2.66
N GLY A 603 8.29 -27.37 -3.68
CA GLY A 603 8.44 -27.91 -5.04
C GLY A 603 9.67 -28.79 -5.20
N GLU A 604 9.87 -29.32 -6.41
CA GLU A 604 11.04 -30.17 -6.72
C GLU A 604 12.26 -29.32 -7.08
N CYS A 605 13.41 -29.60 -6.46
CA CYS A 605 14.68 -28.95 -6.81
C CYS A 605 15.60 -29.92 -7.59
N SER A 606 15.93 -29.54 -8.83
CA SER A 606 16.77 -30.31 -9.76
C SER A 606 18.03 -29.52 -10.16
N VAL A 607 19.10 -30.23 -10.55
CA VAL A 607 20.38 -29.62 -10.94
C VAL A 607 20.78 -29.98 -12.37
N PHE A 608 21.39 -29.03 -13.09
CA PHE A 608 21.75 -29.16 -14.51
C PHE A 608 23.17 -28.63 -14.75
N ASP A 609 23.90 -29.25 -15.67
CA ASP A 609 25.24 -28.80 -16.12
C ASP A 609 25.18 -27.89 -17.36
N ASP A 610 24.23 -28.17 -18.27
CA ASP A 610 23.99 -27.38 -19.46
C ASP A 610 22.83 -26.37 -19.32
N LEU A 611 22.91 -25.29 -20.09
CA LEU A 611 21.96 -24.17 -20.02
C LEU A 611 20.64 -24.44 -20.76
N PRO A 612 20.62 -25.00 -21.99
CA PRO A 612 19.38 -25.36 -22.68
C PRO A 612 18.44 -26.27 -21.88
N SER A 613 18.96 -27.34 -21.26
CA SER A 613 18.15 -28.27 -20.46
C SER A 613 17.56 -27.60 -19.23
N ALA A 614 18.32 -26.72 -18.57
CA ALA A 614 17.85 -25.97 -17.41
C ALA A 614 16.72 -24.99 -17.76
N LEU A 615 16.81 -24.36 -18.94
CA LEU A 615 15.94 -23.25 -19.36
C LEU A 615 14.67 -23.67 -20.11
N LYS A 616 14.61 -24.89 -20.63
CA LYS A 616 13.60 -25.35 -21.60
C LYS A 616 12.16 -24.85 -21.33
N ASP A 617 11.72 -24.88 -20.07
CA ASP A 617 10.36 -24.49 -19.67
C ASP A 617 10.33 -23.35 -18.63
N ALA A 618 11.45 -22.63 -18.43
CA ALA A 618 11.59 -21.62 -17.38
C ALA A 618 10.60 -20.46 -17.54
N TRP A 619 9.95 -20.04 -16.45
CA TRP A 619 9.16 -18.79 -16.44
C TRP A 619 9.92 -17.62 -15.78
N LEU A 620 10.86 -17.94 -14.90
CA LEU A 620 11.74 -16.98 -14.23
C LEU A 620 13.16 -17.52 -14.21
N VAL A 621 14.12 -16.69 -14.60
CA VAL A 621 15.54 -16.94 -14.43
C VAL A 621 16.11 -15.93 -13.46
N ILE A 622 16.96 -16.37 -12.54
CA ILE A 622 17.76 -15.50 -11.67
C ILE A 622 19.23 -15.80 -11.90
N GLU A 623 19.92 -14.86 -12.54
CA GLU A 623 21.35 -14.90 -12.79
C GLU A 623 22.12 -14.58 -11.50
N ALA A 624 22.90 -15.54 -11.02
CA ALA A 624 23.79 -15.44 -9.85
C ALA A 624 25.21 -15.98 -10.15
N VAL A 625 25.67 -15.80 -11.39
CA VAL A 625 27.01 -16.17 -11.86
C VAL A 625 28.07 -15.19 -11.33
N PRO A 626 29.38 -15.52 -11.41
CA PRO A 626 30.44 -14.66 -10.89
C PRO A 626 30.34 -13.21 -11.36
N GLU A 627 30.65 -12.27 -10.46
CA GLU A 627 30.52 -10.82 -10.66
C GLU A 627 31.57 -10.25 -11.64
N LYS A 628 31.51 -10.68 -12.91
CA LYS A 628 32.35 -10.23 -14.03
C LYS A 628 31.45 -9.83 -15.20
N LEU A 629 31.58 -8.59 -15.65
CA LEU A 629 30.67 -8.01 -16.66
C LEU A 629 30.60 -8.84 -17.93
N GLU A 630 31.73 -9.29 -18.48
CA GLU A 630 31.76 -10.05 -19.73
C GLU A 630 31.03 -11.39 -19.62
N ILE A 631 31.10 -12.05 -18.46
CA ILE A 631 30.40 -13.31 -18.20
C ILE A 631 28.89 -13.07 -18.10
N LYS A 632 28.47 -12.00 -17.43
CA LYS A 632 27.05 -11.66 -17.28
C LYS A 632 26.42 -11.22 -18.59
N GLU A 633 27.09 -10.37 -19.37
CA GLU A 633 26.64 -10.01 -20.73
C GLU A 633 26.48 -11.24 -21.63
N ALA A 634 27.47 -12.15 -21.60
CA ALA A 634 27.39 -13.40 -22.34
C ALA A 634 26.23 -14.28 -21.84
N THR A 635 26.01 -14.33 -20.53
CA THR A 635 24.88 -15.07 -19.93
C THR A 635 23.54 -14.50 -20.39
N PHE A 636 23.34 -13.18 -20.42
CA PHE A 636 22.10 -12.59 -20.92
C PHE A 636 21.90 -12.80 -22.43
N ALA A 637 22.97 -12.79 -23.23
CA ALA A 637 22.91 -13.16 -24.64
C ALA A 637 22.50 -14.63 -24.83
N ASP A 638 23.01 -15.54 -24.01
CA ASP A 638 22.60 -16.95 -24.01
C ASP A 638 21.15 -17.12 -23.51
N LEU A 639 20.71 -16.31 -22.54
CA LEU A 639 19.32 -16.32 -22.06
C LEU A 639 18.34 -15.91 -23.14
N GLU A 640 18.65 -14.89 -23.94
CA GLU A 640 17.82 -14.54 -25.10
C GLU A 640 17.69 -15.70 -26.10
N LYS A 641 18.74 -16.53 -26.23
CA LYS A 641 18.75 -17.65 -27.18
C LYS A 641 17.99 -18.89 -26.69
N TYR A 642 18.01 -19.17 -25.39
CA TYR A 642 17.57 -20.45 -24.84
C TYR A 642 16.40 -20.36 -23.86
N ALA A 643 16.14 -19.21 -23.25
CA ALA A 643 14.99 -19.04 -22.36
C ALA A 643 13.72 -18.78 -23.19
N PRO A 644 12.54 -19.26 -22.76
CA PRO A 644 11.27 -18.91 -23.38
C PRO A 644 11.08 -17.39 -23.53
N GLU A 645 10.33 -16.98 -24.55
CA GLU A 645 10.14 -15.56 -24.87
C GLU A 645 9.40 -14.81 -23.76
N ASP A 646 8.50 -15.48 -23.05
CA ASP A 646 7.76 -14.96 -21.90
C ASP A 646 8.51 -15.08 -20.56
N CYS A 647 9.71 -15.68 -20.56
CA CYS A 647 10.50 -15.87 -19.35
C CYS A 647 11.04 -14.54 -18.81
N ILE A 648 10.85 -14.28 -17.52
CA ILE A 648 11.40 -13.09 -16.86
C ILE A 648 12.89 -13.31 -16.58
N LEU A 649 13.72 -12.31 -16.88
CA LEU A 649 15.17 -12.40 -16.74
C LEU A 649 15.66 -11.53 -15.57
N GLY A 650 15.78 -12.14 -14.40
CA GLY A 650 16.33 -11.53 -13.20
C GLY A 650 17.86 -11.64 -13.14
N THR A 651 18.52 -10.61 -12.61
CA THR A 651 19.93 -10.68 -12.19
C THR A 651 20.11 -10.31 -10.72
N ASN A 652 20.88 -11.11 -10.01
CA ASN A 652 21.33 -10.87 -8.64
C ASN A 652 22.65 -10.06 -8.59
N SER A 653 23.02 -9.33 -9.65
CA SER A 653 24.21 -8.48 -9.64
C SER A 653 24.03 -7.33 -8.64
N SER A 654 25.02 -7.17 -7.76
CA SER A 654 25.07 -6.09 -6.77
C SER A 654 25.75 -4.82 -7.29
N SER A 655 26.56 -4.98 -8.34
CA SER A 655 27.52 -3.97 -8.81
C SER A 655 27.14 -3.36 -10.15
N PHE A 656 26.50 -4.14 -11.03
CA PHE A 656 26.11 -3.71 -12.37
C PHE A 656 24.59 -3.52 -12.46
N LYS A 657 24.15 -2.40 -13.05
CA LYS A 657 22.74 -2.20 -13.39
C LYS A 657 22.34 -3.21 -14.45
N SER A 658 21.13 -3.74 -14.40
CA SER A 658 20.63 -4.65 -15.43
C SER A 658 20.70 -4.02 -16.84
N GLY A 659 20.49 -2.71 -16.99
CA GLY A 659 20.69 -2.02 -18.26
C GLY A 659 22.10 -2.17 -18.86
N GLU A 660 23.14 -2.31 -18.02
CA GLU A 660 24.52 -2.52 -18.46
C GLU A 660 24.78 -3.96 -18.94
N LEU A 661 24.02 -4.94 -18.45
CA LEU A 661 24.18 -6.35 -18.81
C LEU A 661 23.50 -6.71 -20.14
N LEU A 662 22.61 -5.84 -20.60
CA LEU A 662 21.70 -6.11 -21.71
C LEU A 662 22.20 -5.55 -23.06
N GLY A 663 23.47 -5.16 -23.15
CA GLY A 663 24.04 -4.57 -24.37
C GLY A 663 24.03 -5.50 -25.60
N ARG A 664 23.87 -6.82 -25.39
CA ARG A 664 23.90 -7.86 -26.43
C ARG A 664 22.55 -8.53 -26.70
N VAL A 665 21.46 -8.04 -26.10
CA VAL A 665 20.12 -8.58 -26.30
C VAL A 665 19.23 -7.58 -27.04
N LYS A 666 18.20 -8.08 -27.73
CA LYS A 666 17.19 -7.29 -28.45
C LYS A 666 16.37 -6.45 -27.49
N ASP A 667 15.82 -5.35 -28.00
CA ASP A 667 15.01 -4.42 -27.20
C ASP A 667 13.79 -5.09 -26.55
N GLU A 668 13.18 -6.08 -27.20
CA GLU A 668 12.04 -6.80 -26.62
C GLU A 668 12.43 -7.61 -25.38
N THR A 669 13.57 -8.30 -25.44
CA THR A 669 14.15 -9.03 -24.29
C THR A 669 14.49 -8.11 -23.13
N LYS A 670 14.93 -6.87 -23.40
CA LYS A 670 15.24 -5.89 -22.34
C LYS A 670 14.02 -5.55 -21.47
N LYS A 671 12.82 -5.59 -22.05
CA LYS A 671 11.57 -5.21 -21.36
C LYS A 671 11.10 -6.23 -20.33
N ARG A 672 11.56 -7.48 -20.41
CA ARG A 672 11.31 -8.56 -19.44
C ARG A 672 12.49 -8.84 -18.51
N ALA A 673 13.54 -8.00 -18.57
CA ALA A 673 14.73 -8.11 -17.72
C ALA A 673 14.71 -7.09 -16.58
N LEU A 674 15.17 -7.51 -15.40
CA LEU A 674 15.24 -6.67 -14.20
C LEU A 674 16.34 -7.14 -13.26
N ASN A 675 16.75 -6.30 -12.31
CA ASN A 675 17.51 -6.79 -11.17
C ASN A 675 16.56 -7.38 -10.12
N THR A 676 16.98 -8.49 -9.52
CA THR A 676 16.37 -9.15 -8.37
C THR A 676 17.49 -9.41 -7.35
N HIS A 677 17.88 -8.38 -6.61
CA HIS A 677 19.05 -8.42 -5.73
C HIS A 677 18.68 -8.92 -4.33
N TYR A 678 19.11 -10.13 -4.00
CA TYR A 678 18.85 -10.80 -2.73
C TYR A 678 19.91 -10.43 -1.68
N MET A 679 19.47 -10.00 -0.51
CA MET A 679 20.33 -9.48 0.55
C MET A 679 21.03 -10.57 1.36
N MET A 680 22.21 -10.30 1.93
CA MET A 680 22.87 -11.14 2.96
C MET A 680 22.72 -10.48 4.34
N PRO A 681 22.63 -11.24 5.46
CA PRO A 681 22.81 -12.70 5.64
C PRO A 681 21.56 -13.56 5.32
N PRO A 682 21.61 -14.92 5.40
CA PRO A 682 20.54 -15.83 5.00
C PRO A 682 19.13 -15.58 5.59
N GLU A 683 19.07 -14.91 6.73
CA GLU A 683 17.85 -14.55 7.46
C GLU A 683 17.20 -13.28 6.89
N ALA A 684 17.92 -12.50 6.09
CA ALA A 684 17.40 -11.30 5.46
C ALA A 684 16.59 -11.66 4.21
N LEU A 685 15.28 -11.87 4.36
CA LEU A 685 14.35 -12.22 3.27
C LEU A 685 14.09 -11.05 2.28
N ILE A 686 14.88 -9.98 2.37
CA ILE A 686 14.75 -8.79 1.53
C ILE A 686 15.30 -9.08 0.12
N VAL A 687 14.51 -8.69 -0.88
CA VAL A 687 14.92 -8.67 -2.29
C VAL A 687 14.66 -7.28 -2.88
N GLU A 688 15.68 -6.69 -3.49
CA GLU A 688 15.58 -5.39 -4.16
C GLU A 688 15.32 -5.57 -5.65
N LEU A 689 14.18 -5.07 -6.12
CA LEU A 689 13.79 -5.03 -7.52
C LEU A 689 14.23 -3.70 -8.14
N MET A 690 14.79 -3.72 -9.34
CA MET A 690 15.14 -2.51 -10.08
C MET A 690 14.98 -2.70 -11.58
N THR A 691 14.47 -1.66 -12.26
CA THR A 691 14.37 -1.63 -13.73
C THR A 691 15.72 -1.66 -14.41
N SER A 692 15.75 -2.20 -15.63
CA SER A 692 16.86 -2.13 -16.59
C SER A 692 16.86 -0.84 -17.43
N GLY A 693 16.01 0.12 -17.07
CA GLY A 693 15.69 1.29 -17.89
C GLY A 693 14.68 0.97 -19.00
N HIS A 694 14.46 -0.30 -19.32
CA HIS A 694 13.54 -0.78 -20.35
C HIS A 694 12.46 -1.71 -19.81
N THR A 695 12.59 -2.23 -18.59
CA THR A 695 11.64 -3.16 -17.96
C THR A 695 10.21 -2.63 -18.03
N TYR A 696 9.26 -3.50 -18.41
CA TYR A 696 7.84 -3.19 -18.35
C TYR A 696 7.44 -2.75 -16.93
N PRO A 697 6.87 -1.55 -16.74
CA PRO A 697 6.52 -1.05 -15.40
C PRO A 697 5.57 -1.99 -14.63
N ASP A 698 4.66 -2.65 -15.34
CA ASP A 698 3.67 -3.56 -14.75
C ASP A 698 4.30 -4.87 -14.23
N LEU A 699 5.54 -5.18 -14.62
CA LEU A 699 6.27 -6.34 -14.13
C LEU A 699 6.61 -6.24 -12.63
N PHE A 700 6.80 -5.02 -12.10
CA PHE A 700 7.17 -4.80 -10.70
C PHE A 700 6.09 -5.24 -9.71
N PRO A 701 4.85 -4.71 -9.77
CA PRO A 701 3.80 -5.17 -8.86
C PRO A 701 3.54 -6.67 -9.01
N TRP A 702 3.65 -7.23 -10.21
CA TRP A 702 3.50 -8.67 -10.41
C TRP A 702 4.63 -9.50 -9.74
N MET A 703 5.89 -9.12 -9.95
CA MET A 703 7.05 -9.77 -9.32
C MET A 703 7.06 -9.60 -7.79
N VAL A 704 6.59 -8.47 -7.28
CA VAL A 704 6.41 -8.23 -5.84
C VAL A 704 5.50 -9.30 -5.23
N GLU A 705 4.36 -9.60 -5.85
CA GLU A 705 3.44 -10.61 -5.34
C GLU A 705 4.04 -12.03 -5.44
N ARG A 706 4.68 -12.38 -6.57
CA ARG A 706 5.36 -13.70 -6.70
C ARG A 706 6.49 -13.89 -5.69
N GLN A 707 7.25 -12.84 -5.37
CA GLN A 707 8.31 -12.89 -4.38
C GLN A 707 7.75 -13.04 -2.96
N LYS A 708 6.63 -12.38 -2.63
CA LYS A 708 5.94 -12.57 -1.34
C LYS A 708 5.45 -14.00 -1.16
N GLU A 709 4.91 -14.61 -2.21
CA GLU A 709 4.50 -16.02 -2.20
C GLU A 709 5.68 -16.99 -1.96
N ALA A 710 6.90 -16.61 -2.37
CA ALA A 710 8.14 -17.32 -2.05
C ALA A 710 8.73 -16.95 -0.67
N GLY A 711 7.99 -16.21 0.16
CA GLY A 711 8.40 -15.82 1.51
C GLY A 711 9.37 -14.63 1.58
N LEU A 712 9.50 -13.85 0.50
CA LEU A 712 10.43 -12.72 0.43
C LEU A 712 9.75 -11.38 0.74
N HIS A 713 10.55 -10.38 1.10
CA HIS A 713 10.15 -9.00 1.38
C HIS A 713 10.70 -8.07 0.28
N PRO A 714 9.94 -7.84 -0.80
CA PRO A 714 10.43 -7.08 -1.94
C PRO A 714 10.46 -5.57 -1.69
N ILE A 715 11.51 -4.91 -2.19
CA ILE A 715 11.68 -3.45 -2.19
C ILE A 715 11.94 -2.99 -3.62
N VAL A 716 11.14 -2.06 -4.14
CA VAL A 716 11.27 -1.57 -5.52
C VAL A 716 12.06 -0.27 -5.59
N ALA A 717 13.20 -0.29 -6.28
CA ALA A 717 13.94 0.89 -6.67
C ALA A 717 13.23 1.58 -7.86
N GLN A 718 12.79 2.82 -7.64
CA GLN A 718 11.97 3.60 -8.58
C GLN A 718 12.68 4.02 -9.88
N LYS A 719 13.99 3.79 -9.98
CA LYS A 719 14.81 4.08 -11.17
C LYS A 719 16.09 3.24 -11.12
N GLU A 720 16.77 3.15 -12.26
CA GLU A 720 18.11 2.58 -12.32
C GLU A 720 19.07 3.29 -11.37
N SER A 721 19.89 2.49 -10.69
CA SER A 721 20.73 2.95 -9.61
C SER A 721 21.96 2.05 -9.47
N THR A 722 23.15 2.64 -9.62
CA THR A 722 24.41 1.97 -9.25
C THR A 722 24.46 1.87 -7.72
N GLY A 723 24.39 0.65 -7.20
CA GLY A 723 24.01 0.39 -5.82
C GLY A 723 22.51 0.64 -5.61
N PHE A 724 21.80 -0.40 -5.18
CA PHE A 724 20.37 -0.36 -4.85
C PHE A 724 20.05 0.55 -3.66
N VAL A 725 18.82 0.52 -3.17
CA VAL A 725 18.34 1.37 -2.06
C VAL A 725 19.20 1.13 -0.83
N PHE A 726 19.35 -0.12 -0.41
CA PHE A 726 20.15 -0.48 0.75
C PHE A 726 21.63 -0.15 0.54
N ASN A 727 22.21 -0.58 -0.58
CA ASN A 727 23.64 -0.37 -0.85
C ASN A 727 24.02 1.11 -0.88
N ARG A 728 23.11 2.00 -1.31
CA ARG A 728 23.35 3.46 -1.30
C ARG A 728 23.23 4.08 0.08
N ILE A 729 22.23 3.68 0.85
CA ILE A 729 22.10 4.09 2.25
C ILE A 729 23.36 3.65 2.99
N TRP A 730 23.77 2.39 2.78
CA TRP A 730 24.97 1.83 3.35
C TRP A 730 26.24 2.55 2.90
N ALA A 731 26.40 2.85 1.61
CA ALA A 731 27.54 3.64 1.11
C ALA A 731 27.62 5.05 1.71
N ALA A 732 26.48 5.71 1.92
CA ALA A 732 26.45 7.01 2.59
C ALA A 732 26.88 6.92 4.05
N ILE A 733 26.37 5.92 4.79
CA ILE A 733 26.74 5.66 6.18
C ILE A 733 28.24 5.35 6.28
N LYS A 734 28.76 4.46 5.41
CA LYS A 734 30.20 4.12 5.35
C LYS A 734 31.07 5.34 5.08
N ARG A 735 30.75 6.13 4.06
CA ARG A 735 31.57 7.28 3.67
C ARG A 735 31.61 8.34 4.76
N GLU A 736 30.46 8.66 5.35
CA GLU A 736 30.41 9.62 6.45
C GLU A 736 31.15 9.09 7.69
N THR A 737 31.02 7.79 7.98
CA THR A 737 31.81 7.13 9.02
C THR A 737 33.31 7.32 8.79
N LEU A 738 33.81 7.04 7.59
CA LEU A 738 35.23 7.19 7.27
C LEU A 738 35.68 8.66 7.35
N LYS A 739 34.80 9.60 6.99
CA LYS A 739 35.09 11.02 7.06
C LYS A 739 35.17 11.54 8.51
N VAL A 740 34.25 11.13 9.38
CA VAL A 740 34.29 11.40 10.83
C VAL A 740 35.61 10.93 11.43
N LEU A 741 36.08 9.74 11.03
CA LEU A 741 37.37 9.20 11.47
C LEU A 741 38.56 9.98 10.90
N GLN A 742 38.51 10.33 9.60
CA GLN A 742 39.57 11.07 8.90
C GLN A 742 39.73 12.51 9.40
N GLU A 743 38.63 13.16 9.79
CA GLU A 743 38.63 14.51 10.38
C GLU A 743 38.99 14.50 11.88
N GLY A 744 39.17 13.32 12.48
CA GLY A 744 39.48 13.17 13.90
C GLY A 744 38.32 13.56 14.83
N VAL A 745 37.09 13.61 14.31
CA VAL A 745 35.89 14.00 15.05
C VAL A 745 35.51 12.92 16.08
N SER A 746 35.85 11.66 15.82
CA SER A 746 35.69 10.55 16.76
C SER A 746 36.72 9.45 16.47
N THR A 747 36.92 8.52 17.41
CA THR A 747 37.86 7.39 17.25
C THR A 747 37.19 6.16 16.60
N PRO A 748 37.95 5.26 15.95
CA PRO A 748 37.40 4.01 15.41
C PRO A 748 36.59 3.20 16.42
N ALA A 749 37.02 3.22 17.69
CA ALA A 749 36.35 2.53 18.81
C ALA A 749 35.04 3.19 19.28
N GLU A 750 34.80 4.47 18.96
CA GLU A 750 33.60 5.22 19.33
C GLU A 750 32.57 5.28 18.20
N VAL A 751 33.02 5.33 16.95
CA VAL A 751 32.16 5.17 15.76
C VAL A 751 31.63 3.72 15.63
N ASP A 752 32.18 2.83 16.45
CA ASP A 752 31.98 1.38 16.58
C ASP A 752 30.63 0.91 17.14
N ARG A 753 29.51 1.39 16.58
CA ARG A 753 28.19 0.81 16.90
C ARG A 753 27.52 0.11 15.72
N CYS A 754 28.13 0.15 14.53
CA CYS A 754 27.49 -0.29 13.28
C CYS A 754 28.11 -1.53 12.61
N HIS A 755 29.13 -2.18 13.20
CA HIS A 755 29.70 -3.53 12.88
C HIS A 755 29.86 -4.03 11.41
N MET A 756 29.66 -3.20 10.39
CA MET A 756 29.47 -3.72 9.03
C MET A 756 30.73 -3.65 8.14
N MET A 757 31.74 -2.80 8.40
CA MET A 757 32.91 -2.65 7.49
C MET A 757 34.02 -3.71 7.69
N ASP A 758 34.40 -4.04 8.92
CA ASP A 758 35.42 -5.08 9.17
C ASP A 758 34.90 -6.50 8.88
N ASN A 759 33.57 -6.71 8.87
CA ASN A 759 32.94 -7.96 8.44
C ASN A 759 33.07 -8.16 6.92
N VAL A 760 32.99 -7.07 6.14
CA VAL A 760 33.18 -7.08 4.68
C VAL A 760 34.67 -7.17 4.29
N GLY A 761 35.53 -6.58 5.11
CA GLY A 761 36.97 -6.48 4.88
C GLY A 761 37.36 -5.12 4.29
N LEU A 762 38.29 -4.41 4.94
CA LEU A 762 38.62 -3.03 4.59
C LEU A 762 39.28 -2.86 3.22
N ASP A 763 39.88 -3.93 2.69
CA ASP A 763 40.35 -4.03 1.32
C ASP A 763 39.20 -3.98 0.31
N THR A 764 38.12 -4.73 0.57
CA THR A 764 36.92 -4.74 -0.27
C THR A 764 36.15 -3.43 -0.16
N VAL A 765 36.07 -2.85 1.04
CA VAL A 765 35.50 -1.51 1.25
C VAL A 765 36.29 -0.47 0.44
N SER A 766 37.63 -0.52 0.48
CA SER A 766 38.49 0.37 -0.30
C SER A 766 38.25 0.23 -1.80
N ASN A 767 38.21 -0.99 -2.34
CA ASN A 767 37.95 -1.22 -3.76
C ASN A 767 36.57 -0.71 -4.23
N ILE A 768 35.53 -0.82 -3.38
CA ILE A 768 34.19 -0.33 -3.70
C ILE A 768 34.17 1.21 -3.69
N GLU A 769 34.76 1.86 -2.69
CA GLU A 769 34.82 3.32 -2.64
C GLU A 769 35.69 3.91 -3.74
N GLU A 770 36.76 3.22 -4.16
CA GLU A 770 37.59 3.59 -5.32
C GLU A 770 36.74 3.67 -6.61
N HIS A 771 35.83 2.70 -6.81
CA HIS A 771 34.89 2.72 -7.93
C HIS A 771 33.92 3.92 -7.84
N TYR A 772 33.35 4.19 -6.65
CA TYR A 772 32.43 5.31 -6.47
C TYR A 772 33.09 6.69 -6.58
N VAL A 773 34.34 6.85 -6.13
CA VAL A 773 35.13 8.06 -6.34
C VAL A 773 35.29 8.34 -7.84
N LYS A 774 35.60 7.30 -8.62
CA LYS A 774 35.76 7.41 -10.07
C LYS A 774 34.45 7.67 -10.81
N GLU A 775 33.38 6.96 -10.46
CA GLU A 775 32.07 7.09 -11.12
C GLU A 775 31.40 8.44 -10.80
N ARG A 776 31.55 8.94 -9.56
CA ARG A 776 30.75 10.06 -9.04
C ARG A 776 31.53 11.35 -8.78
N GLY A 777 32.84 11.36 -9.02
CA GLY A 777 33.69 12.54 -8.82
C GLY A 777 33.77 13.01 -7.36
N ILE A 778 33.64 12.10 -6.39
CA ILE A 778 33.68 12.41 -4.96
C ILE A 778 35.14 12.57 -4.50
N THR A 779 35.40 13.40 -3.49
CA THR A 779 36.75 13.65 -2.97
C THR A 779 37.38 12.39 -2.35
N ARG A 780 38.66 12.15 -2.64
CA ARG A 780 39.38 10.90 -2.31
C ARG A 780 39.95 10.85 -0.89
N ALA A 781 39.92 11.95 -0.14
CA ALA A 781 40.62 12.10 1.15
C ALA A 781 40.31 11.01 2.19
N HIS A 782 39.04 10.60 2.30
CA HIS A 782 38.60 9.54 3.22
C HIS A 782 39.12 8.14 2.80
N LEU A 783 39.21 7.90 1.49
CA LEU A 783 39.72 6.65 0.92
C LEU A 783 41.24 6.56 1.05
N ASP A 784 41.95 7.65 0.78
CA ASP A 784 43.41 7.72 0.95
C ASP A 784 43.79 7.48 2.42
N TRP A 785 43.04 8.08 3.36
CA TRP A 785 43.19 7.84 4.79
C TRP A 785 42.95 6.37 5.18
N LEU A 786 41.86 5.74 4.71
CA LEU A 786 41.57 4.32 4.98
C LEU A 786 42.70 3.43 4.46
N ASN A 787 43.19 3.73 3.26
CA ASN A 787 44.27 2.97 2.63
C ASN A 787 45.59 3.09 3.39
N GLU A 788 45.96 4.29 3.82
CA GLU A 788 47.23 4.53 4.52
C GLU A 788 47.24 3.98 5.95
N ASN A 789 46.11 4.08 6.65
CA ASN A 789 46.06 3.76 8.07
C ASN A 789 45.66 2.29 8.36
N TYR A 790 44.98 1.60 7.44
CA TYR A 790 44.46 0.24 7.68
C TYR A 790 44.79 -0.76 6.57
N VAL A 791 44.52 -0.42 5.29
CA VAL A 791 44.71 -1.38 4.18
C VAL A 791 46.19 -1.67 3.91
N LYS A 792 47.04 -0.63 3.72
CA LYS A 792 48.50 -0.81 3.52
C LYS A 792 49.18 -1.51 4.71
N PRO A 793 48.83 -1.23 5.99
CA PRO A 793 49.33 -1.98 7.15
C PRO A 793 48.82 -3.43 7.29
N GLY A 794 47.86 -3.86 6.47
CA GLY A 794 47.28 -5.21 6.51
C GLY A 794 46.26 -5.44 7.64
N LYS A 795 45.69 -4.37 8.18
CA LYS A 795 44.60 -4.41 9.17
C LYS A 795 43.26 -4.44 8.42
N LEU A 796 42.80 -5.61 8.03
CA LEU A 796 41.66 -5.79 7.11
C LEU A 796 40.38 -6.25 7.81
N GLY A 797 40.31 -6.16 9.15
CA GLY A 797 39.18 -6.66 9.92
C GLY A 797 39.20 -8.18 10.04
N LYS A 798 38.07 -8.85 9.84
CA LYS A 798 37.97 -10.33 10.00
C LYS A 798 38.78 -11.12 8.97
N LYS A 799 39.22 -10.50 7.87
CA LYS A 799 40.05 -11.14 6.85
C LYS A 799 41.51 -11.36 7.25
N THR A 800 42.02 -10.64 8.26
CA THR A 800 43.39 -10.85 8.77
C THR A 800 43.38 -11.18 10.25
N ALA A 801 43.56 -12.48 10.54
CA ALA A 801 43.63 -12.99 11.90
C ALA A 801 44.74 -12.30 12.72
N GLY A 802 44.37 -11.75 13.88
CA GLY A 802 45.31 -11.20 14.86
C GLY A 802 45.83 -9.77 14.59
N LYS A 803 45.54 -9.16 13.44
CA LYS A 803 45.94 -7.76 13.13
C LYS A 803 44.82 -6.73 13.29
N GLY A 804 43.57 -7.17 13.32
CA GLY A 804 42.40 -6.29 13.47
C GLY A 804 42.04 -5.53 12.17
N GLY A 805 41.17 -4.54 12.30
CA GLY A 805 40.72 -3.63 11.23
C GLY A 805 40.50 -2.24 11.81
N LEU A 806 39.33 -1.63 11.54
CA LEU A 806 38.87 -0.48 12.33
C LEU A 806 38.67 -0.89 13.80
N TYR A 807 38.50 -2.19 14.06
CA TYR A 807 38.45 -2.80 15.40
C TYR A 807 39.82 -3.31 15.88
N GLU A 808 40.08 -3.14 17.18
CA GLU A 808 41.20 -3.80 17.86
C GLU A 808 40.86 -5.26 18.23
N VAL A 809 41.88 -6.12 18.28
CA VAL A 809 41.73 -7.52 18.72
C VAL A 809 41.57 -7.55 20.26
N PRO A 810 40.46 -8.09 20.82
CA PRO A 810 40.22 -8.02 22.25
C PRO A 810 41.15 -8.94 23.08
N LYS A 811 41.59 -8.49 24.27
CA LYS A 811 42.24 -9.33 25.30
C LYS A 811 41.21 -10.21 26.06
N PRO A 812 41.59 -11.38 26.63
CA PRO A 812 40.65 -12.27 27.34
C PRO A 812 40.20 -11.79 28.73
N GLY A 813 38.88 -11.79 29.06
CA GLY A 813 38.36 -11.67 30.45
C GLY A 813 36.82 -11.49 30.64
N SER A 814 36.25 -12.33 31.54
CA SER A 814 34.89 -12.45 32.18
C SER A 814 33.60 -12.46 31.35
N GLN A 815 32.82 -13.56 31.42
CA GLN A 815 31.57 -13.80 30.70
C GLN A 815 30.28 -13.67 31.54
N THR A 816 29.46 -12.62 31.39
CA THR A 816 28.12 -12.54 32.02
C THR A 816 27.07 -13.33 31.19
N LYS A 817 26.02 -13.85 31.79
CA LYS A 817 24.93 -14.61 31.14
C LYS A 817 23.59 -14.07 31.62
N LEU A 818 22.58 -14.06 30.76
CA LEU A 818 21.22 -13.63 31.07
C LEU A 818 20.32 -14.87 31.17
N ILE A 819 19.51 -14.93 32.23
CA ILE A 819 18.47 -15.95 32.43
C ILE A 819 17.11 -15.25 32.42
N PHE A 820 16.12 -15.86 31.78
CA PHE A 820 14.74 -15.37 31.81
C PHE A 820 13.75 -16.54 31.78
N LEU A 821 12.54 -16.29 32.25
CA LEU A 821 11.48 -17.27 32.42
C LEU A 821 10.48 -17.22 31.24
N ASN A 822 9.99 -18.36 30.78
CA ASN A 822 8.96 -18.48 29.73
C ASN A 822 7.69 -19.16 30.28
N LEU A 823 6.54 -18.54 30.07
CA LEU A 823 5.21 -19.00 30.48
C LEU A 823 4.43 -19.77 29.39
N GLY A 824 4.96 -19.88 28.16
CA GLY A 824 4.24 -20.51 27.04
C GLY A 824 3.09 -19.67 26.46
N THR A 825 2.36 -20.20 25.47
CA THR A 825 1.24 -19.50 24.82
C THR A 825 -0.02 -19.50 25.70
N ALA A 826 -0.75 -18.39 25.71
CA ALA A 826 -2.03 -18.28 26.41
C ALA A 826 -3.19 -19.10 25.77
N GLU A 827 -2.96 -19.76 24.64
CA GLU A 827 -3.89 -20.70 24.01
C GLU A 827 -3.27 -22.11 23.95
N PRO A 828 -4.04 -23.18 24.25
CA PRO A 828 -3.58 -24.55 24.09
C PRO A 828 -3.60 -24.93 22.60
N ILE A 829 -2.43 -25.20 22.03
CA ILE A 829 -2.30 -25.85 20.72
C ILE A 829 -2.33 -27.36 20.96
N ASP A 830 -3.51 -27.95 20.82
CA ASP A 830 -3.74 -29.40 20.75
C ASP A 830 -3.41 -30.22 22.02
N ASP A 831 -4.14 -31.30 22.27
CA ASP A 831 -4.10 -32.12 23.51
C ASP A 831 -2.78 -32.92 23.70
N LYS A 832 -1.68 -32.52 23.06
CA LYS A 832 -0.36 -33.11 23.23
C LYS A 832 0.70 -32.00 23.20
N VAL A 833 1.22 -31.76 24.40
CA VAL A 833 2.49 -31.13 24.75
C VAL A 833 2.40 -29.68 25.26
N SER A 834 2.31 -29.52 26.58
CA SER A 834 2.72 -28.30 27.29
C SER A 834 4.25 -28.25 27.36
N PHE A 835 4.83 -27.08 27.12
CA PHE A 835 6.25 -26.83 27.34
C PHE A 835 6.40 -25.54 28.15
N ASP A 836 6.46 -25.68 29.47
CA ASP A 836 6.89 -24.61 30.37
C ASP A 836 8.43 -24.71 30.51
N GLU A 837 9.17 -23.68 30.11
CA GLU A 837 10.63 -23.73 29.95
C GLU A 837 11.37 -22.63 30.74
N VAL A 838 12.39 -23.00 31.52
CA VAL A 838 13.40 -22.03 32.01
C VAL A 838 14.51 -21.93 30.98
N LEU A 839 14.64 -20.77 30.33
CA LEU A 839 15.60 -20.55 29.24
C LEU A 839 16.88 -19.88 29.76
N VAL A 840 18.05 -20.47 29.45
CA VAL A 840 19.36 -19.83 29.64
C VAL A 840 19.94 -19.44 28.29
N SER A 841 20.28 -18.16 28.15
CA SER A 841 21.16 -17.67 27.09
C SER A 841 22.56 -17.50 27.65
N CYS A 842 23.48 -18.39 27.27
CA CYS A 842 24.91 -18.19 27.51
C CYS A 842 25.43 -17.08 26.59
N ASN A 843 25.86 -15.95 27.15
CA ASN A 843 26.77 -15.05 26.44
C ASN A 843 28.18 -15.19 27.00
N SER A 844 29.14 -15.06 26.09
CA SER A 844 30.50 -14.70 26.44
C SER A 844 30.58 -13.19 26.61
N PHE A 845 30.76 -12.67 27.80
CA PHE A 845 31.29 -11.31 27.95
C PHE A 845 32.81 -11.37 27.77
N ARG A 846 33.35 -10.45 26.97
CA ARG A 846 34.75 -10.03 27.03
C ARG A 846 34.77 -8.53 26.78
N ASN A 847 35.44 -7.78 27.66
CA ASN A 847 35.76 -6.35 27.51
C ASN A 847 34.57 -5.39 27.33
N ASN A 848 33.52 -5.48 28.16
CA ASN A 848 32.45 -4.47 28.22
C ASN A 848 31.81 -4.12 26.86
N ARG A 849 31.72 -5.09 25.95
CA ARG A 849 30.97 -5.04 24.69
C ARG A 849 30.10 -6.29 24.56
N ILE A 850 28.89 -6.12 24.02
CA ILE A 850 28.10 -7.23 23.48
C ILE A 850 28.83 -7.69 22.21
N GLN A 851 29.37 -8.90 22.21
CA GLN A 851 29.65 -9.62 20.97
C GLN A 851 28.28 -9.96 20.36
N THR A 852 27.95 -9.43 19.20
CA THR A 852 26.77 -9.84 18.40
C THR A 852 27.00 -11.21 17.75
N ASP A 853 27.57 -12.14 18.50
CA ASP A 853 27.62 -13.55 18.15
C ASP A 853 26.41 -14.22 18.84
N TRP A 854 25.20 -13.71 18.56
CA TRP A 854 23.97 -14.43 18.89
C TRP A 854 23.79 -15.52 17.82
N CYS A 855 24.55 -16.62 17.93
CA CYS A 855 24.46 -17.75 17.00
C CYS A 855 23.70 -18.96 17.57
N GLY A 856 23.02 -18.82 18.72
CA GLY A 856 22.32 -19.93 19.37
C GLY A 856 20.88 -19.58 19.73
N LYS A 857 19.95 -20.49 19.40
CA LYS A 857 18.64 -20.55 20.04
C LYS A 857 18.82 -20.57 21.57
N ALA A 858 17.97 -19.88 22.32
CA ALA A 858 17.91 -20.01 23.78
C ALA A 858 17.78 -21.50 24.16
N GLN A 859 18.52 -21.95 25.18
CA GLN A 859 18.56 -23.36 25.58
C GLN A 859 17.77 -23.56 26.86
N ASN A 860 17.00 -24.65 26.94
CA ASN A 860 16.31 -25.03 28.17
C ASN A 860 17.32 -25.44 29.24
N LEU A 861 17.35 -24.72 30.35
CA LEU A 861 18.12 -25.08 31.54
C LEU A 861 17.36 -26.08 32.42
N LEU A 862 16.05 -25.90 32.53
CA LEU A 862 15.14 -26.78 33.29
C LEU A 862 13.89 -27.04 32.44
N THR A 863 13.40 -28.28 32.44
CA THR A 863 12.19 -28.71 31.70
C THR A 863 11.20 -29.37 32.67
N HIS A 864 10.17 -28.64 33.08
CA HIS A 864 9.12 -29.11 34.01
C HIS A 864 7.85 -28.26 33.89
N GLU A 865 6.67 -28.85 34.14
CA GLU A 865 5.36 -28.18 34.21
C GLU A 865 5.27 -27.22 35.41
N TYR A 866 5.76 -25.99 35.26
CA TYR A 866 5.71 -24.93 36.27
C TYR A 866 5.14 -23.65 35.64
N MET A 867 4.54 -22.76 36.44
CA MET A 867 4.12 -21.43 36.01
C MET A 867 5.07 -20.36 36.59
N PRO A 868 6.30 -20.21 36.07
CA PRO A 868 7.32 -19.39 36.71
C PRO A 868 7.12 -17.87 36.52
N ASP A 869 7.36 -17.08 37.56
CA ASP A 869 7.17 -15.62 37.51
C ASP A 869 8.42 -14.83 37.92
N GLY A 870 8.87 -14.95 39.17
CA GLY A 870 10.05 -14.27 39.71
C GLY A 870 11.29 -15.15 39.67
N ILE A 871 12.47 -14.56 39.41
CA ILE A 871 13.76 -15.27 39.42
C ILE A 871 14.88 -14.38 39.98
N ASP A 872 15.78 -14.96 40.77
CA ASP A 872 17.04 -14.32 41.16
C ASP A 872 18.14 -15.35 41.48
N VAL A 873 19.36 -14.89 41.73
CA VAL A 873 20.52 -15.77 41.96
C VAL A 873 21.25 -15.48 43.28
N TYR A 874 21.78 -16.54 43.90
CA TYR A 874 22.68 -16.43 45.05
C TYR A 874 23.75 -17.52 44.98
N GLY A 875 25.01 -17.12 44.95
CA GLY A 875 26.14 -18.04 44.83
C GLY A 875 26.08 -18.82 43.51
N ASP A 876 26.10 -20.15 43.60
CA ASP A 876 26.02 -21.08 42.47
C ASP A 876 24.59 -21.60 42.22
N ARG A 877 23.57 -20.89 42.75
CA ARG A 877 22.18 -21.31 42.65
C ARG A 877 21.27 -20.23 42.08
N ILE A 878 20.33 -20.67 41.26
CA ILE A 878 19.16 -19.91 40.83
C ILE A 878 18.00 -20.20 41.78
N TYR A 879 17.12 -19.23 41.98
CA TYR A 879 15.89 -19.34 42.75
C TYR A 879 14.75 -18.75 41.95
N TRP A 880 13.62 -19.44 41.87
CA TRP A 880 12.46 -18.95 41.14
C TRP A 880 11.15 -19.29 41.86
N THR A 881 10.13 -18.47 41.59
CA THR A 881 8.76 -18.70 42.07
C THR A 881 7.98 -19.48 41.03
N ASP A 882 7.11 -20.37 41.51
CA ASP A 882 6.12 -21.08 40.72
C ASP A 882 4.74 -20.68 41.23
N MET A 883 3.93 -20.08 40.36
CA MET A 883 2.64 -19.50 40.70
C MET A 883 1.63 -20.52 41.20
N GLY A 884 1.71 -21.78 40.75
CA GLY A 884 0.70 -22.78 41.06
C GLY A 884 -0.73 -22.35 40.68
N ASN A 885 -1.72 -22.99 41.28
CA ASN A 885 -3.13 -22.66 41.07
C ASN A 885 -3.56 -21.48 41.99
N PRO A 886 -4.02 -20.34 41.43
CA PRO A 886 -4.37 -19.16 42.23
C PRO A 886 -5.46 -19.33 43.28
N LYS A 887 -6.27 -20.40 43.21
CA LYS A 887 -7.39 -20.63 44.12
C LYS A 887 -7.03 -21.43 45.37
N VAL A 888 -5.84 -22.02 45.41
CA VAL A 888 -5.39 -22.91 46.50
C VAL A 888 -3.93 -22.63 46.83
N PHE A 889 -3.47 -23.04 48.00
CA PHE A 889 -2.08 -22.87 48.43
C PHE A 889 -1.14 -23.84 47.68
N GLU A 890 -1.04 -23.73 46.37
CA GLU A 890 -0.18 -24.59 45.54
C GLU A 890 1.07 -23.90 45.02
N GLY A 891 1.24 -22.61 45.27
CA GLY A 891 2.44 -21.88 44.91
C GLY A 891 3.68 -22.41 45.64
N GLN A 892 4.82 -22.33 44.96
CA GLN A 892 6.09 -22.86 45.46
C GLN A 892 7.26 -21.93 45.16
N ILE A 893 8.37 -22.15 45.84
CA ILE A 893 9.67 -21.55 45.51
C ILE A 893 10.68 -22.67 45.38
N PHE A 894 11.44 -22.65 44.30
CA PHE A 894 12.46 -23.64 44.00
C PHE A 894 13.85 -23.02 43.91
N SER A 895 14.87 -23.87 44.04
CA SER A 895 16.25 -23.53 43.78
C SER A 895 16.95 -24.64 43.01
N ALA A 896 17.83 -24.30 42.07
CA ALA A 896 18.66 -25.25 41.35
C ALA A 896 20.08 -24.69 41.19
N LYS A 897 21.05 -25.54 40.86
CA LYS A 897 22.38 -25.06 40.45
C LYS A 897 22.31 -24.32 39.12
N LEU A 898 23.33 -23.51 38.82
CA LEU A 898 23.40 -22.73 37.56
C LEU A 898 23.40 -23.58 36.28
N ASP A 899 23.64 -24.88 36.38
CA ASP A 899 23.58 -25.85 35.28
C ASP A 899 22.23 -26.59 35.19
N GLY A 900 21.25 -26.22 36.03
CA GLY A 900 19.93 -26.83 36.10
C GLY A 900 19.87 -28.11 36.96
N SER A 901 20.99 -28.55 37.54
CA SER A 901 21.01 -29.74 38.41
C SER A 901 20.60 -29.42 39.87
N ASP A 902 20.37 -30.47 40.67
CA ASP A 902 20.14 -30.35 42.13
C ASP A 902 18.96 -29.43 42.49
N ILE A 903 17.79 -29.65 41.88
CA ILE A 903 16.56 -28.90 42.18
C ILE A 903 16.09 -29.20 43.61
N GLN A 904 15.82 -28.16 44.39
CA GLN A 904 15.38 -28.19 45.77
C GLN A 904 14.13 -27.32 45.94
N THR A 905 13.17 -27.79 46.72
CA THR A 905 12.00 -27.00 47.11
C THR A 905 12.37 -26.14 48.33
N VAL A 906 12.32 -24.82 48.19
CA VAL A 906 12.58 -23.85 49.25
C VAL A 906 11.30 -23.57 50.03
N VAL A 907 10.19 -23.34 49.34
CA VAL A 907 8.86 -23.23 49.94
C VAL A 907 7.95 -24.29 49.33
N PRO A 908 7.44 -25.26 50.12
CA PRO A 908 6.58 -26.32 49.62
C PRO A 908 5.13 -25.86 49.46
N LYS A 909 4.35 -26.63 48.69
CA LYS A 909 2.88 -26.47 48.60
C LYS A 909 2.25 -26.44 50.00
N GLY A 910 1.16 -25.70 50.14
CA GLY A 910 0.38 -25.54 51.36
C GLY A 910 0.80 -24.36 52.24
N LYS A 911 1.70 -23.48 51.76
CA LYS A 911 2.22 -22.33 52.52
C LYS A 911 1.90 -20.97 51.90
N ILE A 912 1.88 -20.90 50.57
CA ILE A 912 1.67 -19.67 49.77
C ILE A 912 0.71 -19.96 48.60
N PHE A 913 -0.01 -18.95 48.11
CA PHE A 913 -0.94 -19.10 46.99
C PHE A 913 -0.23 -18.95 45.65
N THR A 914 0.16 -17.73 45.31
CA THR A 914 0.68 -17.34 43.99
C THR A 914 1.90 -16.44 44.19
N PRO A 915 3.09 -17.02 44.42
CA PRO A 915 4.30 -16.22 44.53
C PRO A 915 4.61 -15.55 43.20
N LYS A 916 4.89 -14.24 43.28
CA LYS A 916 5.20 -13.36 42.14
C LYS A 916 6.68 -13.01 42.10
N GLN A 917 7.04 -11.76 41.84
CA GLN A 917 8.43 -11.34 41.76
C GLN A 917 9.20 -11.76 43.02
N LEU A 918 10.44 -12.23 42.83
CA LEU A 918 11.36 -12.66 43.87
C LEU A 918 12.68 -11.91 43.74
N ILE A 919 13.21 -11.43 44.87
CA ILE A 919 14.52 -10.80 44.96
C ILE A 919 15.31 -11.39 46.13
N ILE A 920 16.60 -11.64 45.92
CA ILE A 920 17.48 -12.15 46.97
C ILE A 920 18.29 -11.01 47.57
N ASP A 921 18.16 -10.85 48.87
CA ASP A 921 19.06 -10.03 49.64
C ASP A 921 20.38 -10.78 49.87
N GLN A 922 21.41 -10.34 49.16
CA GLN A 922 22.73 -10.95 49.18
C GLN A 922 23.39 -10.88 50.56
N GLN A 923 23.10 -9.84 51.36
CA GLN A 923 23.70 -9.65 52.69
C GLN A 923 22.97 -10.46 53.75
N ALA A 924 21.64 -10.39 53.76
CA ALA A 924 20.81 -11.09 54.72
C ALA A 924 20.65 -12.59 54.42
N LYS A 925 20.97 -13.02 53.19
CA LYS A 925 20.75 -14.39 52.70
C LYS A 925 19.29 -14.83 52.86
N LYS A 926 18.37 -13.93 52.49
CA LYS A 926 16.92 -14.17 52.49
C LYS A 926 16.34 -13.86 51.12
N ALA A 927 15.40 -14.68 50.69
CA ALA A 927 14.56 -14.41 49.52
C ALA A 927 13.32 -13.66 49.96
N TYR A 928 13.01 -12.56 49.27
CA TYR A 928 11.82 -11.74 49.48
C TYR A 928 10.92 -11.87 48.26
N PHE A 929 9.62 -12.04 48.47
CA PHE A 929 8.65 -12.22 47.39
C PHE A 929 7.25 -11.74 47.81
N CYS A 930 6.40 -11.47 46.82
CA CYS A 930 4.98 -11.21 47.06
C CYS A 930 4.15 -12.48 46.80
N ASP A 931 3.12 -12.69 47.62
CA ASP A 931 2.09 -13.70 47.41
C ASP A 931 0.79 -12.99 47.04
N ARG A 932 0.38 -13.13 45.77
CA ARG A 932 -0.64 -12.27 45.16
C ARG A 932 -2.02 -12.47 45.75
N GLU A 933 -2.60 -13.66 45.57
CA GLU A 933 -3.91 -14.03 46.14
C GLU A 933 -3.83 -14.25 47.65
N GLY A 934 -2.65 -14.55 48.18
CA GLY A 934 -2.40 -14.56 49.61
C GLY A 934 -2.20 -13.17 50.21
N CYS A 935 -2.32 -12.07 49.45
CA CYS A 935 -2.28 -10.68 49.91
C CYS A 935 -1.15 -10.38 50.90
N ARG A 936 0.06 -10.87 50.61
CA ARG A 936 1.20 -10.80 51.52
C ARG A 936 2.49 -10.40 50.82
N VAL A 937 3.34 -9.70 51.57
CA VAL A 937 4.77 -9.57 51.29
C VAL A 937 5.50 -10.45 52.29
N MET A 938 6.35 -11.34 51.79
CA MET A 938 6.96 -12.40 52.60
C MET A 938 8.48 -12.45 52.40
N ARG A 939 9.16 -13.08 53.35
CA ARG A 939 10.57 -13.47 53.21
C ARG A 939 10.82 -14.84 53.81
N VAL A 940 11.87 -15.50 53.33
CA VAL A 940 12.31 -16.81 53.82
C VAL A 940 13.84 -16.90 53.74
N ASN A 941 14.46 -17.70 54.62
CA ASN A 941 15.87 -18.03 54.47
C ASN A 941 16.06 -18.87 53.19
N LEU A 942 17.25 -18.80 52.58
CA LEU A 942 17.51 -19.52 51.31
C LEU A 942 17.43 -21.06 51.44
N ASP A 943 17.47 -21.59 52.66
CA ASP A 943 17.26 -23.02 52.97
C ASP A 943 15.78 -23.39 53.23
N GLY A 944 14.86 -22.42 53.12
CA GLY A 944 13.43 -22.60 53.37
C GLY A 944 13.00 -22.42 54.83
N SER A 945 13.94 -22.20 55.75
CA SER A 945 13.61 -21.92 57.16
C SER A 945 13.11 -20.49 57.37
N GLU A 946 12.44 -20.24 58.51
CA GLU A 946 11.95 -18.91 58.91
C GLU A 946 11.13 -18.19 57.82
N LEU A 947 10.09 -18.86 57.31
CA LEU A 947 9.11 -18.20 56.45
C LEU A 947 8.30 -17.18 57.26
N GLU A 948 8.48 -15.90 56.97
CA GLU A 948 7.92 -14.77 57.71
C GLU A 948 7.01 -13.92 56.81
N THR A 949 5.88 -13.46 57.36
CA THR A 949 5.04 -12.43 56.72
C THR A 949 5.47 -11.05 57.19
N LEU A 950 5.82 -10.16 56.26
CA LEU A 950 6.25 -8.79 56.53
C LEU A 950 5.09 -7.80 56.43
N VAL A 951 4.17 -8.05 55.50
CA VAL A 951 2.97 -7.25 55.28
C VAL A 951 1.84 -8.20 54.94
N GLN A 952 0.67 -7.97 55.51
CA GLN A 952 -0.58 -8.59 55.09
C GLN A 952 -1.57 -7.48 54.75
N THR A 953 -2.06 -7.47 53.51
CA THR A 953 -2.89 -6.39 52.97
C THR A 953 -4.38 -6.68 53.05
N ALA A 954 -4.76 -7.96 53.13
CA ALA A 954 -6.14 -8.41 53.30
C ALA A 954 -6.19 -9.74 54.06
N ASP A 955 -7.38 -10.08 54.58
CA ASP A 955 -7.65 -11.36 55.24
C ASP A 955 -8.46 -12.27 54.30
N TRP A 956 -7.74 -13.04 53.48
CA TRP A 956 -8.34 -13.94 52.48
C TRP A 956 -9.17 -15.09 53.11
N GLU A 957 -9.04 -15.34 54.41
CA GLU A 957 -9.87 -16.34 55.11
C GLU A 957 -11.27 -15.79 55.44
N LYS A 958 -11.42 -14.46 55.48
CA LYS A 958 -12.68 -13.79 55.81
C LYS A 958 -13.43 -13.26 54.60
N GLU A 959 -12.71 -12.75 53.61
CA GLU A 959 -13.28 -12.14 52.42
C GLU A 959 -12.44 -12.42 51.18
N THR A 960 -13.05 -12.33 50.00
CA THR A 960 -12.33 -12.48 48.73
C THR A 960 -11.54 -11.19 48.47
N PRO A 961 -10.20 -11.22 48.44
CA PRO A 961 -9.42 -10.00 48.29
C PRO A 961 -9.63 -9.34 46.93
N GLU A 962 -9.63 -8.00 46.92
CA GLU A 962 -9.72 -7.22 45.70
C GLU A 962 -8.38 -7.15 44.96
N GLU A 963 -8.40 -6.87 43.65
CA GLU A 963 -7.16 -6.69 42.87
C GLU A 963 -6.27 -5.55 43.39
N THR A 964 -6.85 -4.58 44.10
CA THR A 964 -6.10 -3.47 44.72
C THR A 964 -5.35 -3.90 45.98
N GLU A 965 -5.61 -5.10 46.50
CA GLU A 965 -4.98 -5.69 47.67
C GLU A 965 -3.86 -6.67 47.31
N TRP A 966 -3.84 -7.16 46.07
CA TRP A 966 -2.89 -8.13 45.54
C TRP A 966 -1.47 -7.57 45.42
N CYS A 967 -0.54 -8.16 46.16
CA CYS A 967 0.89 -7.83 46.13
C CYS A 967 1.59 -8.54 44.94
N VAL A 968 2.41 -7.83 44.15
CA VAL A 968 3.05 -8.41 42.96
C VAL A 968 4.57 -8.19 42.93
N GLY A 969 5.02 -6.98 42.63
CA GLY A 969 6.43 -6.64 42.55
C GLY A 969 7.04 -6.33 43.90
N ILE A 970 8.35 -6.52 44.03
CA ILE A 970 9.09 -6.33 45.27
C ILE A 970 10.50 -5.78 45.02
N ALA A 971 10.93 -4.84 45.86
CA ALA A 971 12.32 -4.42 45.94
C ALA A 971 12.71 -4.20 47.41
N VAL A 972 13.97 -4.46 47.75
CA VAL A 972 14.47 -4.40 49.13
C VAL A 972 15.71 -3.53 49.18
N SER A 973 15.83 -2.73 50.25
CA SER A 973 17.03 -1.98 50.56
C SER A 973 17.44 -2.10 52.01
N GLN A 974 18.57 -2.75 52.24
CA GLN A 974 19.21 -2.77 53.55
C GLN A 974 19.72 -1.38 53.94
N LYS A 975 20.27 -0.64 52.99
CA LYS A 975 20.80 0.72 53.20
C LYS A 975 19.73 1.70 53.68
N LEU A 976 18.52 1.58 53.13
CA LEU A 976 17.37 2.41 53.55
C LEU A 976 16.56 1.78 54.69
N GLY A 977 16.84 0.53 55.04
CA GLY A 977 16.05 -0.25 56.01
C GLY A 977 14.60 -0.44 55.56
N LYS A 978 14.35 -0.59 54.25
CA LYS A 978 13.01 -0.58 53.67
C LYS A 978 12.74 -1.73 52.70
N ILE A 979 11.48 -2.16 52.69
CA ILE A 979 10.87 -2.93 51.61
C ILE A 979 9.97 -2.04 50.78
N PHE A 980 9.86 -2.34 49.49
CA PHE A 980 8.94 -1.72 48.54
C PHE A 980 8.15 -2.83 47.84
N TRP A 981 6.86 -2.60 47.60
CA TRP A 981 6.04 -3.55 46.84
C TRP A 981 4.98 -2.84 46.01
N THR A 982 4.50 -3.51 44.97
CA THR A 982 3.37 -3.04 44.16
C THR A 982 2.06 -3.71 44.59
N GLN A 983 0.96 -2.97 44.45
CA GLN A 983 -0.38 -3.53 44.38
C GLN A 983 -1.00 -3.15 43.04
N LYS A 984 -1.40 -4.14 42.23
CA LYS A 984 -1.71 -3.94 40.81
C LYS A 984 -2.97 -3.09 40.56
N GLY A 985 -4.05 -3.34 41.31
CA GLY A 985 -5.37 -2.80 40.98
C GLY A 985 -5.97 -3.40 39.69
N PRO A 986 -7.25 -3.15 39.40
CA PRO A 986 -7.90 -3.66 38.19
C PRO A 986 -7.22 -3.14 36.92
N SER A 987 -7.09 -4.00 35.91
CA SER A 987 -6.51 -3.62 34.61
C SER A 987 -7.24 -2.40 34.04
N LYS A 988 -6.46 -1.38 33.62
CA LYS A 988 -6.96 -0.08 33.11
C LYS A 988 -7.70 0.78 34.14
N GLY A 989 -7.71 0.39 35.42
CA GLY A 989 -8.46 1.07 36.48
C GLY A 989 -7.78 2.29 37.08
N SER A 990 -6.48 2.52 36.81
CA SER A 990 -5.67 3.58 37.43
C SER A 990 -5.74 3.57 38.97
N GLN A 991 -5.80 2.38 39.56
CA GLN A 991 -5.91 2.15 41.01
C GLN A 991 -4.66 1.46 41.57
N GLY A 992 -3.68 1.17 40.72
CA GLY A 992 -2.41 0.57 41.11
C GLY A 992 -1.56 1.51 41.96
N ARG A 993 -0.79 0.93 42.89
CA ARG A 993 -0.04 1.66 43.92
C ARG A 993 1.30 0.98 44.19
N ILE A 994 2.28 1.78 44.63
CA ILE A 994 3.57 1.31 45.16
C ILE A 994 3.66 1.77 46.60
N PHE A 995 4.05 0.88 47.50
CA PHE A 995 4.19 1.15 48.92
C PHE A 995 5.62 0.93 49.40
N SER A 996 5.90 1.41 50.60
CA SER A 996 7.12 1.12 51.34
C SER A 996 6.84 0.91 52.81
N ALA A 997 7.65 0.10 53.48
CA ALA A 997 7.63 -0.08 54.93
C ALA A 997 9.02 -0.48 55.45
N GLY A 998 9.22 -0.51 56.77
CA GLY A 998 10.45 -0.96 57.40
C GLY A 998 10.74 -2.45 57.16
N LEU A 999 12.03 -2.81 57.12
CA LEU A 999 12.51 -4.16 56.80
C LEU A 999 12.37 -5.18 57.94
N GLU A 1000 12.19 -4.71 59.18
CA GLU A 1000 12.01 -5.55 60.36
C GLU A 1000 10.67 -6.28 60.35
N THR A 1001 10.66 -7.52 60.85
CA THR A 1001 9.44 -8.32 60.97
C THR A 1001 8.52 -7.68 62.01
N PRO A 1002 7.31 -7.22 61.65
CA PRO A 1002 6.39 -6.63 62.60
C PRO A 1002 5.79 -7.69 63.52
N LYS A 1003 5.37 -7.29 64.72
CA LYS A 1003 4.59 -8.17 65.61
C LYS A 1003 3.22 -8.52 65.03
N ASP A 1004 2.63 -7.59 64.26
CA ASP A 1004 1.37 -7.76 63.56
C ASP A 1004 1.53 -7.24 62.11
N PRO A 1005 1.75 -8.13 61.13
CA PRO A 1005 1.92 -7.76 59.73
C PRO A 1005 0.69 -7.12 59.08
N ALA A 1006 -0.52 -7.33 59.62
CA ALA A 1006 -1.75 -6.77 59.07
C ALA A 1006 -1.99 -5.32 59.51
N ASN A 1007 -1.46 -4.92 60.67
CA ASN A 1007 -1.73 -3.60 61.28
C ASN A 1007 -0.46 -2.75 61.50
N ARG A 1008 0.56 -2.92 60.65
CA ARG A 1008 1.80 -2.14 60.77
C ARG A 1008 1.56 -0.67 60.37
N SER A 1009 1.98 0.27 61.22
CA SER A 1009 1.69 1.70 61.08
C SER A 1009 2.69 2.48 60.22
N ASP A 1010 3.76 1.83 59.77
CA ASP A 1010 4.89 2.45 59.07
C ASP A 1010 4.79 2.34 57.54
N ILE A 1011 3.69 1.78 57.02
CA ILE A 1011 3.40 1.72 55.58
C ILE A 1011 3.21 3.12 55.01
N LYS A 1012 3.90 3.42 53.90
CA LYS A 1012 3.81 4.68 53.17
C LYS A 1012 3.55 4.43 51.70
N VAL A 1013 2.59 5.15 51.13
CA VAL A 1013 2.39 5.22 49.68
C VAL A 1013 3.56 5.96 49.04
N VAL A 1014 4.24 5.31 48.11
CA VAL A 1014 5.33 5.88 47.30
C VAL A 1014 4.79 6.47 46.01
N MET A 1015 3.82 5.79 45.41
CA MET A 1015 3.13 6.20 44.19
C MET A 1015 1.72 5.63 44.16
N ASP A 1016 0.76 6.40 43.65
CA ASP A 1016 -0.62 5.97 43.44
C ASP A 1016 -1.08 6.31 42.02
N LYS A 1017 -2.32 5.91 41.69
CA LYS A 1017 -2.97 6.16 40.39
C LYS A 1017 -2.19 5.58 39.20
N LEU A 1018 -1.56 4.43 39.43
CA LEU A 1018 -0.83 3.72 38.38
C LEU A 1018 -1.79 2.80 37.61
N PRO A 1019 -1.56 2.59 36.30
CA PRO A 1019 -2.40 1.72 35.49
C PRO A 1019 -2.48 0.29 36.05
N GLU A 1020 -1.34 -0.42 36.11
CA GLU A 1020 -1.21 -1.78 36.63
C GLU A 1020 0.28 -2.07 36.87
N PRO A 1021 0.87 -1.62 38.01
CA PRO A 1021 2.30 -1.73 38.28
C PRO A 1021 2.64 -3.18 38.66
N ILE A 1022 3.68 -3.74 38.01
CA ILE A 1022 4.07 -5.15 38.14
C ILE A 1022 5.35 -5.24 38.95
N ASP A 1023 6.52 -5.38 38.31
CA ASP A 1023 7.78 -5.67 39.00
C ASP A 1023 8.52 -4.39 39.39
N LEU A 1024 9.35 -4.48 40.43
CA LEU A 1024 10.18 -3.39 40.95
C LEU A 1024 11.66 -3.73 40.87
N GLU A 1025 12.50 -2.72 40.70
CA GLU A 1025 13.95 -2.83 40.90
C GLU A 1025 14.45 -1.52 41.51
N LEU A 1026 15.28 -1.60 42.55
CA LEU A 1026 15.84 -0.42 43.21
C LEU A 1026 17.34 -0.31 42.94
N ASP A 1027 17.75 0.85 42.43
CA ASP A 1027 19.15 1.23 42.43
C ASP A 1027 19.52 1.87 43.78
N GLU A 1028 20.14 1.09 44.67
CA GLU A 1028 20.58 1.57 45.99
C GLU A 1028 21.71 2.62 45.94
N GLU A 1029 22.46 2.67 44.83
CA GLU A 1029 23.54 3.63 44.64
C GLU A 1029 22.96 5.02 44.34
N THR A 1030 22.05 5.08 43.36
CA THR A 1030 21.44 6.33 42.91
C THR A 1030 20.16 6.71 43.67
N GLY A 1031 19.58 5.78 44.43
CA GLY A 1031 18.35 6.00 45.18
C GLY A 1031 17.11 6.09 44.29
N VAL A 1032 17.12 5.43 43.13
CA VAL A 1032 16.05 5.47 42.13
C VAL A 1032 15.33 4.14 42.08
N LEU A 1033 13.99 4.18 42.20
CA LEU A 1033 13.12 3.02 42.06
C LEU A 1033 12.58 2.94 40.63
N TYR A 1034 12.71 1.76 40.02
CA TYR A 1034 12.22 1.44 38.68
C TYR A 1034 11.08 0.43 38.75
N TRP A 1035 10.16 0.49 37.80
CA TRP A 1035 9.08 -0.50 37.69
C TRP A 1035 8.49 -0.60 36.29
N THR A 1036 7.90 -1.75 35.99
CA THR A 1036 7.06 -1.98 34.81
C THR A 1036 5.58 -1.73 35.11
N ASP A 1037 4.87 -1.17 34.14
CA ASP A 1037 3.42 -0.97 34.19
C ASP A 1037 2.77 -1.61 32.97
N ARG A 1038 1.67 -2.33 33.17
CA ARG A 1038 0.82 -2.88 32.10
C ARG A 1038 -0.33 -1.92 31.73
N GLY A 1039 -1.05 -2.21 30.65
CA GLY A 1039 -2.23 -1.44 30.23
C GLY A 1039 -2.00 -0.52 29.02
N GLU A 1040 -3.01 0.30 28.68
CA GLU A 1040 -3.01 1.04 27.41
C GLU A 1040 -2.07 2.26 27.39
N LEU A 1041 -1.50 2.51 26.22
CA LEU A 1041 -0.78 3.75 25.94
C LEU A 1041 -1.70 4.97 26.14
N PRO A 1042 -1.20 6.12 26.62
CA PRO A 1042 0.22 6.45 26.79
C PRO A 1042 0.79 6.19 28.20
N LEU A 1043 0.01 5.70 29.16
CA LEU A 1043 0.44 5.58 30.57
C LEU A 1043 0.76 4.14 31.02
N GLY A 1044 0.17 3.14 30.39
CA GLY A 1044 0.47 1.72 30.57
C GLY A 1044 1.41 1.18 29.48
N ASN A 1045 1.90 -0.04 29.66
CA ASN A 1045 2.94 -0.64 28.82
C ASN A 1045 4.21 0.21 28.80
N THR A 1046 4.66 0.59 30.01
CA THR A 1046 5.77 1.50 30.26
C THR A 1046 6.80 0.94 31.25
N LEU A 1047 8.04 1.40 31.09
CA LEU A 1047 9.08 1.31 32.10
C LEU A 1047 9.21 2.69 32.74
N ASN A 1048 9.12 2.74 34.06
CA ASN A 1048 9.03 3.96 34.84
C ASN A 1048 10.18 4.06 35.85
N ARG A 1049 10.47 5.29 36.29
CA ARG A 1049 11.36 5.55 37.42
C ARG A 1049 10.87 6.67 38.33
N LYS A 1050 11.28 6.63 39.59
CA LYS A 1050 11.04 7.66 40.61
C LYS A 1050 12.25 7.78 41.53
N THR A 1051 12.72 8.99 41.78
CA THR A 1051 13.78 9.25 42.77
C THR A 1051 13.22 9.10 44.19
N ILE A 1052 13.71 8.12 44.95
CA ILE A 1052 13.34 7.87 46.35
C ILE A 1052 14.26 8.63 47.30
N VAL A 1053 15.55 8.72 46.96
CA VAL A 1053 16.56 9.43 47.75
C VAL A 1053 17.41 10.28 46.82
N GLY A 1054 17.53 11.57 47.10
CA GLY A 1054 18.32 12.52 46.32
C GLY A 1054 17.49 13.66 45.72
N THR A 1055 18.08 14.40 44.78
CA THR A 1055 17.45 15.55 44.14
C THR A 1055 16.48 15.09 43.06
N VAL A 1056 15.20 15.42 43.22
CA VAL A 1056 14.14 15.05 42.25
C VAL A 1056 14.31 15.83 40.94
N PRO A 1057 14.50 15.16 39.79
CA PRO A 1057 14.65 15.83 38.51
C PRO A 1057 13.37 16.54 38.08
N GLN A 1058 13.50 17.64 37.34
CA GLN A 1058 12.34 18.43 36.91
C GLN A 1058 11.35 17.64 36.03
N SER A 1059 11.85 16.66 35.28
CA SER A 1059 11.05 15.72 34.48
C SER A 1059 10.05 14.90 35.30
N GLU A 1060 10.32 14.68 36.59
CA GLU A 1060 9.46 13.88 37.48
C GLU A 1060 8.27 14.68 38.05
N LYS A 1061 8.36 16.03 38.07
CA LYS A 1061 7.41 16.90 38.79
C LYS A 1061 5.97 16.85 38.26
N LYS A 1062 5.77 16.51 36.98
CA LYS A 1062 4.44 16.56 36.35
C LYS A 1062 3.59 15.32 36.64
N LEU A 1063 4.21 14.14 36.65
CA LEU A 1063 3.53 12.86 36.84
C LEU A 1063 3.86 12.19 38.18
N GLY A 1064 4.75 12.77 38.99
CA GLY A 1064 5.29 12.12 40.19
C GLY A 1064 6.21 10.92 39.88
N ARG A 1065 6.54 10.72 38.60
CA ARG A 1065 7.40 9.70 38.01
C ARG A 1065 7.92 10.16 36.64
N GLN A 1066 8.90 9.45 36.09
CA GLN A 1066 9.33 9.60 34.70
C GLN A 1066 9.11 8.28 33.94
N ILE A 1067 8.44 8.36 32.79
CA ILE A 1067 8.37 7.25 31.82
C ILE A 1067 9.68 7.25 31.02
N ILE A 1068 10.45 6.17 31.12
CA ILE A 1068 11.75 6.04 30.46
C ILE A 1068 11.69 5.19 29.18
N ALA A 1069 10.73 4.26 29.06
CA ALA A 1069 10.42 3.56 27.82
C ALA A 1069 8.93 3.20 27.76
N GLN A 1070 8.38 3.01 26.55
CA GLN A 1070 6.95 2.71 26.34
C GLN A 1070 6.76 1.73 25.16
N GLY A 1071 5.52 1.26 24.98
CA GLY A 1071 5.11 0.41 23.84
C GLY A 1071 5.58 -1.04 23.99
N PHE A 1072 5.67 -1.54 25.21
CA PHE A 1072 5.85 -2.97 25.49
C PHE A 1072 4.55 -3.74 25.25
N THR A 1073 4.62 -5.06 25.15
CA THR A 1073 3.46 -5.93 24.94
C THR A 1073 3.12 -6.64 26.25
N GLU A 1074 2.54 -5.90 27.20
CA GLU A 1074 2.30 -6.29 28.60
C GLU A 1074 3.62 -6.57 29.36
N ALA A 1075 4.33 -5.49 29.73
CA ALA A 1075 5.61 -5.57 30.45
C ALA A 1075 5.45 -6.20 31.85
N ILE A 1076 6.31 -7.17 32.17
CA ILE A 1076 6.37 -7.83 33.49
C ILE A 1076 7.76 -7.65 34.07
N GLY A 1077 8.73 -8.49 33.69
CA GLY A 1077 10.02 -8.55 34.37
C GLY A 1077 10.90 -7.33 34.13
N LEU A 1078 11.67 -6.91 35.14
CA LEU A 1078 12.81 -6.02 34.95
C LEU A 1078 14.01 -6.42 35.80
N LYS A 1079 15.22 -6.09 35.33
CA LYS A 1079 16.46 -6.18 36.11
C LYS A 1079 17.42 -5.05 35.75
N LEU A 1080 18.05 -4.46 36.76
CA LEU A 1080 19.06 -3.42 36.55
C LEU A 1080 20.44 -4.07 36.35
N ASP A 1081 21.11 -3.68 35.28
CA ASP A 1081 22.53 -3.99 35.07
C ASP A 1081 23.36 -2.74 35.39
N GLN A 1082 23.94 -2.72 36.59
CA GLN A 1082 24.76 -1.61 37.08
C GLN A 1082 26.06 -1.44 36.28
N GLU A 1083 26.61 -2.51 35.72
CA GLU A 1083 27.87 -2.48 34.98
C GLU A 1083 27.67 -1.88 33.59
N MET A 1084 26.61 -2.31 32.89
CA MET A 1084 26.24 -1.76 31.59
C MET A 1084 25.41 -0.48 31.65
N LYS A 1085 24.99 -0.06 32.86
CA LYS A 1085 24.10 1.09 33.10
C LYS A 1085 22.84 1.02 32.24
N CYS A 1086 22.18 -0.13 32.24
CA CYS A 1086 20.96 -0.37 31.46
C CYS A 1086 19.94 -1.20 32.25
N ILE A 1087 18.69 -1.17 31.80
CA ILE A 1087 17.60 -1.92 32.41
C ILE A 1087 17.08 -2.91 31.38
N TRP A 1088 16.96 -4.15 31.78
CA TRP A 1088 16.39 -5.20 30.95
C TRP A 1088 14.93 -5.40 31.32
N VAL A 1089 14.08 -5.60 30.31
CA VAL A 1089 12.64 -5.73 30.48
C VAL A 1089 12.13 -6.93 29.69
N ALA A 1090 11.32 -7.78 30.31
CA ALA A 1090 10.61 -8.87 29.66
C ALA A 1090 9.11 -8.54 29.53
N ASP A 1091 8.49 -9.01 28.44
CA ASP A 1091 7.05 -8.86 28.24
C ASP A 1091 6.36 -10.14 27.74
N ILE A 1092 5.04 -10.19 27.93
CA ILE A 1092 4.19 -11.34 27.56
C ILE A 1092 4.14 -11.54 26.03
N GLY A 1093 4.46 -10.51 25.24
CA GLY A 1093 4.58 -10.62 23.79
C GLY A 1093 5.79 -11.43 23.32
N GLY A 1094 6.56 -12.04 24.22
CA GLY A 1094 7.70 -12.88 23.87
C GLY A 1094 8.96 -12.08 23.57
N HIS A 1095 9.13 -10.94 24.22
CA HIS A 1095 10.29 -10.07 23.98
C HIS A 1095 11.14 -9.85 25.23
N ILE A 1096 12.46 -9.78 25.02
CA ILE A 1096 13.41 -9.20 25.97
C ILE A 1096 13.96 -7.91 25.39
N TRP A 1097 13.84 -6.83 26.14
CA TRP A 1097 14.25 -5.49 25.77
C TRP A 1097 15.41 -5.02 26.64
N LYS A 1098 16.29 -4.22 26.04
CA LYS A 1098 17.30 -3.45 26.74
C LYS A 1098 16.98 -1.97 26.65
N CYS A 1099 16.84 -1.32 27.78
CA CYS A 1099 16.45 0.08 27.92
C CYS A 1099 17.61 0.88 28.52
N ASN A 1100 17.84 2.09 28.00
CA ASN A 1100 18.81 3.01 28.58
C ASN A 1100 18.11 3.98 29.54
N PRO A 1101 18.39 3.94 30.87
CA PRO A 1101 17.71 4.80 31.84
C PRO A 1101 18.01 6.30 31.66
N ASP A 1102 19.11 6.65 30.99
CA ASP A 1102 19.52 8.05 30.74
C ASP A 1102 19.05 8.59 29.38
N ARG A 1103 18.63 7.72 28.46
CA ARG A 1103 18.10 8.09 27.13
C ARG A 1103 16.66 7.61 26.99
N ALA A 1104 15.73 8.40 27.53
CA ALA A 1104 14.31 8.10 27.46
C ALA A 1104 13.84 7.83 26.01
N ALA A 1105 12.92 6.86 25.87
CA ALA A 1105 12.37 6.32 24.62
C ALA A 1105 13.31 5.42 23.79
N LEU A 1106 14.58 5.25 24.19
CA LEU A 1106 15.50 4.34 23.50
C LEU A 1106 15.43 2.93 24.14
N LYS A 1107 14.69 2.02 23.50
CA LYS A 1107 14.68 0.58 23.82
C LYS A 1107 15.14 -0.24 22.61
N GLU A 1108 15.92 -1.28 22.88
CA GLU A 1108 16.46 -2.21 21.90
C GLU A 1108 15.82 -3.58 22.15
N LYS A 1109 15.23 -4.20 21.13
CA LYS A 1109 14.74 -5.58 21.24
C LYS A 1109 15.95 -6.51 21.13
N VAL A 1110 16.25 -7.24 22.20
CA VAL A 1110 17.43 -8.12 22.28
C VAL A 1110 17.07 -9.57 21.97
N TYR A 1111 15.85 -9.99 22.28
CA TYR A 1111 15.35 -11.32 21.96
C TYR A 1111 13.85 -11.27 21.67
N GLU A 1112 13.41 -12.14 20.77
CA GLU A 1112 12.02 -12.32 20.34
C GLU A 1112 11.73 -13.81 20.17
N SER A 1113 10.57 -14.26 20.63
CA SER A 1113 10.02 -15.58 20.38
C SER A 1113 8.59 -15.44 19.89
N GLU A 1114 8.27 -16.10 18.77
CA GLU A 1114 6.94 -16.06 18.14
C GLU A 1114 5.84 -16.75 18.98
N ILE A 1115 6.23 -17.59 19.95
CA ILE A 1115 5.34 -18.40 20.80
C ILE A 1115 5.63 -18.25 22.30
N GLY A 1116 6.50 -17.31 22.70
CA GLY A 1116 6.93 -17.15 24.09
C GLY A 1116 6.15 -16.06 24.83
N ALA A 1117 6.00 -16.22 26.15
CA ALA A 1117 5.53 -15.18 27.06
C ALA A 1117 6.54 -15.04 28.19
N PHE A 1118 7.28 -13.93 28.28
CA PHE A 1118 8.41 -13.82 29.20
C PHE A 1118 8.08 -13.06 30.48
N THR A 1119 8.55 -13.58 31.62
CA THR A 1119 8.37 -13.00 32.96
C THR A 1119 9.70 -12.59 33.57
N GLY A 1120 10.08 -13.08 34.75
CA GLY A 1120 11.27 -12.66 35.48
C GLY A 1120 12.56 -12.91 34.71
N LEU A 1121 13.57 -12.05 34.95
CA LEU A 1121 14.90 -12.15 34.35
C LEU A 1121 16.00 -11.74 35.34
N THR A 1122 17.18 -12.34 35.22
CA THR A 1122 18.35 -12.06 36.08
C THR A 1122 19.68 -12.38 35.38
N PHE A 1123 20.80 -12.02 36.01
CA PHE A 1123 22.16 -12.20 35.46
C PHE A 1123 23.00 -13.19 36.26
N ILE A 1124 23.88 -13.93 35.58
CA ILE A 1124 24.99 -14.69 36.17
C ILE A 1124 26.30 -14.11 35.64
N ARG A 1125 27.31 -13.88 36.49
CA ARG A 1125 28.67 -13.53 36.04
C ARG A 1125 29.58 -14.78 36.12
N VAL A 1126 30.27 -15.13 35.01
CA VAL A 1126 31.16 -16.32 34.88
C VAL A 1126 32.61 -15.92 34.63
#